data_AF-A0A814INQ8-F1
#
_entry.id   AF-A0A814INQ8-F1
#
_cell.length_a   1.000
_cell.length_b   1.000
_cell.length_c   1.000
_cell.angle_alpha   90.00
_cell.angle_beta   90.00
_cell.angle_gamma   90.00
#
_symmetry.space_group_name_H-M   'P 1'
#
loop_
_entity.id
_entity.type
_entity.pdbx_description
1 polymer ?
#
loop_
_entity_poly.entity_id
_entity_poly.type
_entity_poly.pdbx_seq_one_letter_code
_entity_poly.pdbx_strand_id
1 'polypeptide(L)'
;MLAGKTQIQITKTIVPSSEEQPDESSSSRKIVSNNRTNLDRKNDIGYKEHQMVNRTIYNRNIALSTTNHSHLSSLPYRKRNINRVRLEPIKLNRAMDVNQQPKSSSQISHVPYRSITRTRNLVRKERRLIPLSRDPSSTVNVDEPTENTKTNAPSLTTKMNNNYDETSSTTQINSKKVNETTNQAESVVSFIVNSSSRSSINGYMQDQDKENTFDEIKTRPINTPSLPTNTNEESDEIKCDSLDVNVFSSKFCQLKQNAIENNFYRTTIEKWRHDTLEQLISSIKNFALDKHPIDQTWIIFYWISQNIEYDVDSFFRHSIPSQNSKAVFHSKKSVCEGYATLFKTLCDSIQLQCVKISGYAKGYSYRQGGSFSDTNHAWNAVKIDQHWILLDSTWGTGHVYHRQFKRKLDLHYFLTRPEQMIYDHLPERSEWQLLINSIDMPTYLKLPHVWSTFFNLKLEIISPKNTCFARMKENKSYSQIDIRTPDDVQLFCSMESNKEKIENGHLVQYDNEKKMWQCLFSPKQIGLYVLTIFAKRLSDPGEYTCAVQFNLDIKTTIKPSLSFPMTYSNWTGNKCTIFEPLHGILKKGSKVTIHCSIPGVDSVRIICSGQWLSEGGYKNGILKRKITVPENGTVTINARHADTLTYWTYISYSVA
;
A
#
# COMPACT_ATOMS: atom_id res chain seq x y z
N MET A 1 -23.15 8.48 -64.60
CA MET A 1 -21.80 8.25 -65.19
C MET A 1 -20.84 8.23 -64.00
N LEU A 2 -20.26 7.06 -63.69
CA LEU A 2 -18.92 6.63 -64.14
C LEU A 2 -17.83 7.62 -63.66
N ALA A 3 -16.84 7.32 -62.81
CA ALA A 3 -16.22 6.12 -62.21
C ALA A 3 -14.70 6.21 -62.47
N GLY A 4 -13.87 5.88 -61.49
CA GLY A 4 -12.41 6.05 -61.59
C GLY A 4 -11.65 5.51 -60.38
N LYS A 5 -11.64 4.19 -60.22
CA LYS A 5 -10.64 3.50 -59.39
C LYS A 5 -9.50 3.03 -60.30
N THR A 6 -8.26 3.23 -59.89
CA THR A 6 -7.10 2.55 -60.49
C THR A 6 -6.31 1.85 -59.39
N GLN A 7 -5.85 0.62 -59.67
CA GLN A 7 -5.24 -0.28 -58.71
C GLN A 7 -4.18 -1.11 -59.45
N ILE A 8 -2.97 -1.20 -58.87
CA ILE A 8 -1.87 -2.06 -59.35
C ILE A 8 -1.37 -2.79 -58.08
N GLN A 9 -1.76 -4.05 -57.86
CA GLN A 9 -1.21 -5.29 -58.42
C GLN A 9 0.24 -5.58 -58.01
N ILE A 10 0.42 -6.64 -57.21
CA ILE A 10 1.19 -7.84 -57.62
C ILE A 10 0.36 -9.07 -57.20
N THR A 11 0.35 -10.14 -58.01
CA THR A 11 -0.36 -11.42 -57.82
C THR A 11 0.40 -12.40 -56.91
N LYS A 12 -0.27 -13.27 -56.12
CA LYS A 12 -0.62 -14.69 -56.41
C LYS A 12 0.50 -15.49 -57.13
N THR A 13 0.83 -16.73 -56.72
CA THR A 13 0.00 -17.97 -56.89
C THR A 13 0.58 -19.13 -56.02
N ILE A 14 -0.19 -19.76 -55.09
CA ILE A 14 -0.73 -21.16 -55.08
C ILE A 14 0.39 -22.27 -55.16
N VAL A 15 0.67 -23.16 -54.18
CA VAL A 15 -0.10 -24.32 -53.59
C VAL A 15 -0.23 -25.49 -54.61
N PRO A 16 -0.37 -26.83 -54.31
CA PRO A 16 -0.55 -27.65 -53.08
C PRO A 16 0.62 -28.69 -52.86
N SER A 17 0.55 -29.88 -52.23
CA SER A 17 0.00 -30.50 -50.99
C SER A 17 0.10 -32.04 -51.10
N SER A 18 0.71 -32.75 -50.15
CA SER A 18 0.53 -34.20 -49.82
C SER A 18 1.52 -34.54 -48.68
N GLU A 19 1.19 -35.11 -47.50
CA GLU A 19 0.41 -36.30 -47.11
C GLU A 19 1.30 -37.55 -46.87
N GLU A 20 0.82 -38.47 -46.04
CA GLU A 20 1.40 -39.77 -45.59
C GLU A 20 2.52 -39.81 -44.51
N GLN A 21 2.23 -40.61 -43.48
CA GLN A 21 3.12 -41.36 -42.57
C GLN A 21 3.20 -42.81 -43.12
N PRO A 22 4.25 -43.63 -42.86
CA PRO A 22 4.26 -44.41 -41.60
C PRO A 22 5.62 -44.88 -41.02
N ASP A 23 5.55 -45.19 -39.71
CA ASP A 23 6.08 -46.35 -38.98
C ASP A 23 7.57 -46.71 -38.67
N GLU A 24 7.68 -47.14 -37.41
CA GLU A 24 8.44 -48.24 -36.79
C GLU A 24 9.95 -48.23 -36.41
N SER A 25 10.14 -48.59 -35.13
CA SER A 25 11.15 -49.51 -34.57
C SER A 25 12.54 -49.01 -34.10
N SER A 26 12.74 -49.11 -32.77
CA SER A 26 13.91 -49.77 -32.12
C SER A 26 15.32 -49.13 -32.22
N SER A 27 16.31 -49.39 -31.35
CA SER A 27 16.31 -49.93 -29.98
C SER A 27 17.59 -49.54 -29.17
N SER A 28 17.46 -49.57 -27.85
CA SER A 28 18.42 -50.03 -26.83
C SER A 28 19.95 -50.08 -27.10
N ARG A 29 20.72 -49.23 -26.39
CA ARG A 29 21.91 -49.53 -25.51
C ARG A 29 22.62 -48.21 -25.17
N LYS A 30 23.02 -47.85 -23.93
CA LYS A 30 23.88 -48.48 -22.90
C LYS A 30 25.35 -48.69 -23.31
N ILE A 31 26.22 -47.77 -22.86
CA ILE A 31 27.62 -47.91 -22.37
C ILE A 31 28.13 -46.47 -22.10
N VAL A 32 29.05 -46.11 -21.19
CA VAL A 32 29.48 -46.50 -19.83
C VAL A 32 30.88 -45.87 -19.64
N SER A 33 31.02 -45.00 -18.63
CA SER A 33 32.25 -44.51 -17.97
C SER A 33 33.49 -44.09 -18.78
N ASN A 34 33.95 -42.85 -18.56
CA ASN A 34 35.20 -42.53 -17.81
C ASN A 34 35.19 -41.02 -17.46
N ASN A 35 35.60 -40.50 -16.26
CA ASN A 35 36.88 -40.60 -15.52
C ASN A 35 38.06 -40.01 -16.33
N ARG A 36 38.83 -38.97 -15.94
CA ARG A 36 38.91 -38.04 -14.77
C ARG A 36 39.34 -36.64 -15.35
N THR A 37 39.75 -35.55 -14.66
CA THR A 37 40.25 -35.33 -13.27
C THR A 37 40.05 -33.86 -12.81
N ASN A 38 40.20 -33.66 -11.51
CA ASN A 38 40.26 -32.42 -10.71
C ASN A 38 41.11 -31.25 -11.28
N LEU A 39 40.76 -30.00 -10.89
CA LEU A 39 41.45 -29.33 -9.77
C LEU A 39 40.54 -28.30 -9.05
N ASP A 40 41.02 -27.74 -7.93
CA ASP A 40 40.25 -27.08 -6.86
C ASP A 40 39.59 -25.73 -7.20
N ARG A 41 38.48 -25.25 -6.60
CA ARG A 41 37.99 -25.17 -5.19
C ARG A 41 38.65 -24.08 -4.31
N LYS A 42 37.85 -23.05 -3.95
CA LYS A 42 37.85 -22.13 -2.77
C LYS A 42 37.03 -20.88 -3.15
N ASN A 43 36.21 -20.24 -2.32
CA ASN A 43 35.77 -20.48 -0.92
C ASN A 43 34.32 -19.99 -0.78
N ASP A 44 33.50 -20.64 0.05
CA ASP A 44 32.17 -20.17 0.43
C ASP A 44 31.77 -20.70 1.81
N ILE A 45 31.77 -19.83 2.83
CA ILE A 45 31.36 -20.09 4.23
C ILE A 45 30.87 -18.76 4.83
N GLY A 46 29.67 -18.71 5.42
CA GLY A 46 29.19 -17.47 6.06
C GLY A 46 27.84 -17.48 6.79
N TYR A 47 27.20 -18.63 7.07
CA TYR A 47 25.87 -18.67 7.69
C TYR A 47 25.73 -19.71 8.81
N LYS A 48 25.74 -19.24 10.07
CA LYS A 48 24.84 -19.59 11.19
C LYS A 48 25.52 -19.42 12.56
N GLU A 49 24.93 -18.58 13.40
CA GLU A 49 24.93 -18.77 14.86
C GLU A 49 23.65 -18.16 15.46
N HIS A 50 23.48 -18.20 16.79
CA HIS A 50 22.28 -17.79 17.55
C HIS A 50 20.99 -18.63 17.38
N GLN A 51 21.04 -19.87 17.87
CA GLN A 51 19.96 -20.41 18.70
C GLN A 51 20.55 -21.13 19.92
N MET A 52 20.39 -20.56 21.13
CA MET A 52 20.22 -21.27 22.42
C MET A 52 20.22 -20.30 23.63
N VAL A 53 19.14 -19.53 23.81
CA VAL A 53 18.71 -19.07 25.15
C VAL A 53 17.20 -19.22 25.20
N ASN A 54 16.72 -20.36 25.71
CA ASN A 54 15.39 -20.62 26.27
C ASN A 54 15.22 -22.13 26.51
N ARG A 55 15.52 -22.62 27.72
CA ARG A 55 15.32 -24.04 28.08
C ARG A 55 14.96 -24.28 29.56
N THR A 56 13.99 -23.51 30.06
CA THR A 56 13.36 -23.73 31.36
C THR A 56 11.84 -23.53 31.23
N ILE A 57 11.04 -24.22 32.05
CA ILE A 57 9.57 -24.09 32.14
C ILE A 57 8.79 -24.54 30.88
N TYR A 58 8.87 -25.82 30.54
CA TYR A 58 7.70 -26.53 29.97
C TYR A 58 7.68 -28.00 30.39
N ASN A 59 7.39 -28.25 31.68
CA ASN A 59 7.31 -29.61 32.21
C ASN A 59 6.40 -29.72 33.46
N ARG A 60 5.11 -29.43 33.29
CA ARG A 60 4.01 -29.84 34.19
C ARG A 60 2.64 -29.59 33.53
N ASN A 61 1.62 -30.33 33.98
CA ASN A 61 0.19 -30.10 33.76
C ASN A 61 -0.44 -30.45 32.38
N ILE A 62 -0.20 -31.66 31.87
CA ILE A 62 -1.29 -32.47 31.27
C ILE A 62 -1.21 -33.90 31.81
N ALA A 63 -1.99 -34.20 32.84
CA ALA A 63 -2.32 -35.55 33.31
C ALA A 63 -3.55 -35.49 34.23
N LEU A 64 -4.25 -36.61 34.35
CA LEU A 64 -5.38 -36.88 35.27
C LEU A 64 -6.70 -36.12 34.99
N SER A 65 -7.61 -36.83 34.33
CA SER A 65 -9.06 -36.72 34.56
C SER A 65 -9.63 -38.14 34.75
N THR A 66 -10.75 -38.25 35.48
CA THR A 66 -11.35 -39.52 35.98
C THR A 66 -10.50 -40.21 37.08
N THR A 67 -11.04 -40.86 38.13
CA THR A 67 -12.43 -41.28 38.47
C THR A 67 -12.80 -41.08 39.96
N ASN A 68 -14.09 -41.29 40.28
CA ASN A 68 -14.68 -41.76 41.56
C ASN A 68 -15.10 -40.80 42.71
N HIS A 69 -16.44 -40.74 42.87
CA HIS A 69 -17.25 -40.94 44.10
C HIS A 69 -17.04 -40.15 45.42
N SER A 70 -18.04 -39.30 45.69
CA SER A 70 -19.00 -39.42 46.81
C SER A 70 -18.87 -38.60 48.12
N HIS A 71 -20.05 -38.12 48.54
CA HIS A 71 -20.56 -37.85 49.90
C HIS A 71 -20.04 -36.71 50.81
N LEU A 72 -21.04 -36.02 51.40
CA LEU A 72 -21.03 -35.26 52.68
C LEU A 72 -20.20 -33.96 52.75
N SER A 73 -20.48 -32.97 53.62
CA SER A 73 -21.72 -32.24 54.01
C SER A 73 -21.35 -31.22 55.11
N SER A 74 -22.17 -30.17 55.34
CA SER A 74 -22.18 -29.28 56.54
C SER A 74 -20.87 -28.53 56.93
N LEU A 75 -20.77 -27.19 57.01
CA LEU A 75 -21.47 -26.19 57.85
C LEU A 75 -21.40 -26.48 59.39
N PRO A 76 -21.37 -25.48 60.31
CA PRO A 76 -21.23 -24.00 60.17
C PRO A 76 -20.31 -23.33 61.26
N TYR A 77 -20.53 -22.03 61.54
CA TYR A 77 -20.26 -21.29 62.81
C TYR A 77 -18.79 -20.88 63.12
N ARG A 78 -18.49 -19.80 63.88
CA ARG A 78 -19.15 -18.52 64.32
C ARG A 78 -18.01 -17.65 64.95
N LYS A 79 -17.97 -16.30 64.98
CA LYS A 79 -18.88 -15.30 65.62
C LYS A 79 -18.28 -13.88 65.39
N ARG A 80 -19.15 -12.86 65.22
CA ARG A 80 -19.14 -11.47 65.82
C ARG A 80 -17.85 -10.61 65.76
N ASN A 81 -17.86 -9.29 65.63
CA ASN A 81 -18.86 -8.18 65.73
C ASN A 81 -18.22 -6.91 65.04
N ILE A 82 -18.87 -5.79 64.71
CA ILE A 82 -20.27 -5.39 64.43
C ILE A 82 -20.30 -3.92 63.91
N ASN A 83 -21.25 -3.55 63.04
CA ASN A 83 -21.59 -2.17 62.58
C ASN A 83 -20.52 -1.40 61.76
N ARG A 84 -20.81 -0.44 60.85
CA ARG A 84 -22.00 0.13 60.12
C ARG A 84 -21.43 1.11 59.05
N VAL A 85 -22.07 1.57 57.96
CA VAL A 85 -23.26 1.22 57.12
C VAL A 85 -23.03 1.97 55.77
N ARG A 86 -23.21 1.39 54.56
CA ARG A 86 -24.44 1.30 53.71
C ARG A 86 -24.91 2.70 53.19
N LEU A 87 -25.36 2.92 51.94
CA LEU A 87 -26.16 2.09 51.01
C LEU A 87 -25.82 2.30 49.51
N GLU A 88 -25.93 1.21 48.73
CA GLU A 88 -26.40 1.20 47.32
C GLU A 88 -27.83 0.57 47.27
N PRO A 89 -28.37 0.12 46.12
CA PRO A 89 -29.00 0.89 45.03
C PRO A 89 -30.46 0.39 44.81
N ILE A 90 -31.09 0.64 43.64
CA ILE A 90 -31.79 -0.36 42.78
C ILE A 90 -32.46 0.29 41.54
N LYS A 91 -32.86 -0.56 40.57
CA LYS A 91 -33.34 -0.25 39.22
C LYS A 91 -34.89 -0.18 39.11
N LEU A 92 -35.38 0.32 37.95
CA LEU A 92 -36.26 -0.39 36.97
C LEU A 92 -37.67 0.21 36.62
N ASN A 93 -37.89 0.37 35.29
CA ASN A 93 -39.12 0.15 34.48
C ASN A 93 -40.37 1.11 34.40
N ARG A 94 -40.70 1.43 33.12
CA ARG A 94 -42.01 1.44 32.39
C ARG A 94 -43.25 2.28 32.85
N ALA A 95 -43.67 3.21 31.97
CA ALA A 95 -45.03 3.45 31.41
C ALA A 95 -44.89 4.52 30.26
N MET A 96 -45.58 4.52 29.10
CA MET A 96 -47.02 4.75 28.80
C MET A 96 -47.52 6.13 29.32
N ASP A 97 -48.21 7.01 28.55
CA ASP A 97 -48.74 6.95 27.17
C ASP A 97 -49.10 8.39 26.64
N VAL A 98 -49.85 8.50 25.53
CA VAL A 98 -50.71 9.62 25.06
C VAL A 98 -50.17 10.64 24.02
N ASN A 99 -50.94 10.73 22.93
CA ASN A 99 -50.93 11.68 21.80
C ASN A 99 -50.92 13.19 22.16
N GLN A 100 -50.35 14.05 21.29
CA GLN A 100 -51.13 14.95 20.40
C GLN A 100 -50.27 15.81 19.45
N GLN A 101 -50.86 16.21 18.32
CA GLN A 101 -50.45 17.26 17.36
C GLN A 101 -51.48 18.41 17.42
N PRO A 102 -51.32 19.57 16.74
CA PRO A 102 -50.13 20.27 16.22
C PRO A 102 -50.17 21.79 16.61
N LYS A 103 -49.65 22.71 15.77
CA LYS A 103 -49.79 24.20 15.79
C LYS A 103 -48.91 24.96 16.81
N SER A 104 -48.61 26.26 16.68
CA SER A 104 -48.39 27.14 15.50
C SER A 104 -47.75 28.48 15.95
N SER A 105 -47.27 29.28 14.98
CA SER A 105 -47.23 30.76 15.01
C SER A 105 -46.59 31.54 16.19
N SER A 106 -45.36 32.05 15.94
CA SER A 106 -44.90 33.45 16.18
C SER A 106 -45.11 34.18 17.53
N GLN A 107 -44.02 34.69 18.12
CA GLN A 107 -43.65 36.13 18.22
C GLN A 107 -42.30 36.31 18.98
N ILE A 108 -41.31 37.01 18.41
CA ILE A 108 -40.90 38.41 18.71
C ILE A 108 -40.53 38.70 20.18
N SER A 109 -39.24 39.00 20.46
CA SER A 109 -38.82 40.07 21.38
C SER A 109 -37.30 40.35 21.36
N HIS A 110 -36.94 41.52 21.92
CA HIS A 110 -35.65 42.22 22.01
C HIS A 110 -34.43 41.39 22.53
N VAL A 111 -33.16 41.62 22.12
CA VAL A 111 -32.30 42.84 22.21
C VAL A 111 -32.00 43.18 23.69
N PRO A 112 -30.73 43.48 24.11
CA PRO A 112 -29.63 44.05 23.32
C PRO A 112 -28.25 43.39 23.38
N TYR A 113 -27.42 43.68 22.37
CA TYR A 113 -25.96 43.73 22.49
C TYR A 113 -25.55 45.20 22.68
N ARG A 114 -24.64 45.52 23.63
CA ARG A 114 -24.16 46.90 23.83
C ARG A 114 -22.72 47.05 23.34
N SER A 115 -22.48 48.13 22.61
CA SER A 115 -21.20 48.50 21.97
C SER A 115 -20.29 49.31 22.90
N ILE A 116 -19.01 49.47 22.50
CA ILE A 116 -18.38 50.79 22.31
C ILE A 116 -17.01 50.65 21.57
N THR A 117 -16.45 51.61 20.81
CA THR A 117 -16.97 52.51 19.74
C THR A 117 -15.79 53.20 19.01
N ARG A 118 -15.72 53.13 17.66
CA ARG A 118 -14.95 54.02 16.72
C ARG A 118 -13.40 53.91 16.78
N THR A 119 -12.63 54.40 15.78
CA THR A 119 -12.88 55.50 14.82
C THR A 119 -12.55 55.17 13.35
N ARG A 120 -13.18 55.89 12.40
CA ARG A 120 -12.97 55.81 10.95
C ARG A 120 -11.98 56.87 10.47
N ASN A 121 -11.39 56.66 9.30
CA ASN A 121 -11.27 57.72 8.29
C ASN A 121 -11.57 57.16 6.89
N LEU A 122 -12.03 58.01 5.97
CA LEU A 122 -12.66 57.57 4.71
C LEU A 122 -12.59 58.69 3.66
N VAL A 123 -12.01 58.42 2.48
CA VAL A 123 -12.09 59.29 1.30
C VAL A 123 -12.45 58.44 0.07
N ARG A 124 -13.28 58.98 -0.83
CA ARG A 124 -13.73 58.38 -2.09
C ARG A 124 -13.18 59.16 -3.28
N LYS A 125 -12.93 58.47 -4.41
CA LYS A 125 -13.17 58.84 -5.83
C LYS A 125 -12.27 57.98 -6.75
N GLU A 126 -12.60 57.65 -8.00
CA GLU A 126 -13.90 57.55 -8.72
C GLU A 126 -13.68 56.62 -9.95
N ARG A 127 -14.74 56.06 -10.57
CA ARG A 127 -14.61 55.23 -11.80
C ARG A 127 -14.82 56.06 -13.06
N ARG A 128 -14.02 55.82 -14.12
CA ARG A 128 -14.39 56.03 -15.54
C ARG A 128 -13.77 54.95 -16.45
N LEU A 129 -14.17 54.92 -17.72
CA LEU A 129 -13.99 53.83 -18.69
C LEU A 129 -13.31 54.35 -19.98
N ILE A 130 -12.55 53.48 -20.67
CA ILE A 130 -12.55 53.18 -22.13
C ILE A 130 -12.54 54.40 -23.09
N PRO A 131 -11.56 54.56 -24.02
CA PRO A 131 -11.47 53.68 -25.21
C PRO A 131 -10.06 53.39 -25.81
N LEU A 132 -10.05 52.62 -26.91
CA LEU A 132 -8.89 52.29 -27.75
C LEU A 132 -8.44 53.47 -28.64
N SER A 133 -7.18 53.46 -29.13
CA SER A 133 -6.90 53.19 -30.57
C SER A 133 -5.43 53.45 -31.00
N ARG A 134 -5.04 52.78 -32.11
CA ARG A 134 -4.08 53.19 -33.17
C ARG A 134 -2.57 53.29 -32.90
N ASP A 135 -1.86 52.30 -33.47
CA ASP A 135 -0.68 52.43 -34.36
C ASP A 135 -0.69 53.69 -35.27
N PRO A 136 0.47 54.26 -35.67
CA PRO A 136 1.31 53.59 -36.68
C PRO A 136 2.84 53.73 -36.59
N SER A 137 3.48 52.88 -37.40
CA SER A 137 4.90 52.75 -37.74
C SER A 137 5.65 54.02 -38.13
N SER A 138 6.96 54.02 -37.86
CA SER A 138 7.97 54.55 -38.80
C SER A 138 9.24 53.69 -38.79
N THR A 139 9.76 53.40 -39.98
CA THR A 139 11.00 52.62 -40.20
C THR A 139 12.20 53.53 -40.44
N VAL A 140 13.32 53.25 -39.78
CA VAL A 140 14.67 53.56 -40.29
C VAL A 140 15.50 52.28 -40.16
N ASN A 141 16.52 52.13 -41.02
CA ASN A 141 17.22 50.90 -41.32
C ASN A 141 18.75 51.15 -41.30
N VAL A 142 19.55 50.08 -41.39
CA VAL A 142 21.04 50.07 -41.51
C VAL A 142 21.84 50.76 -40.36
N ASP A 143 23.11 50.45 -40.09
CA ASP A 143 24.11 49.58 -40.76
C ASP A 143 24.79 48.59 -39.77
N GLU A 144 25.30 47.48 -40.32
CA GLU A 144 26.38 46.65 -39.75
C GLU A 144 27.51 46.63 -40.79
N PRO A 145 28.80 46.65 -40.40
CA PRO A 145 29.73 45.76 -41.11
C PRO A 145 30.89 45.16 -40.28
N THR A 146 30.95 43.82 -40.29
CA THR A 146 32.12 42.96 -40.62
C THR A 146 33.47 43.05 -39.88
N GLU A 147 33.91 41.86 -39.44
CA GLU A 147 35.27 41.29 -39.57
C GLU A 147 36.53 42.00 -39.02
N ASN A 148 37.24 41.31 -38.11
CA ASN A 148 38.41 40.55 -38.60
C ASN A 148 38.87 39.39 -37.71
N THR A 149 39.81 38.60 -38.24
CA THR A 149 40.39 37.39 -37.60
C THR A 149 41.77 37.65 -37.02
N LYS A 150 42.17 36.88 -35.98
CA LYS A 150 43.42 36.10 -35.99
C LYS A 150 43.66 35.21 -34.75
N THR A 151 44.45 34.18 -35.01
CA THR A 151 44.99 33.17 -34.08
C THR A 151 45.97 33.75 -33.07
N ASN A 152 46.11 33.10 -31.90
CA ASN A 152 47.34 32.36 -31.55
C ASN A 152 47.26 31.67 -30.17
N ALA A 153 47.82 30.46 -30.09
CA ALA A 153 48.40 29.94 -28.86
C ALA A 153 49.92 30.24 -28.85
N PRO A 154 50.61 30.09 -27.71
CA PRO A 154 51.30 28.82 -27.51
C PRO A 154 51.26 28.30 -26.07
N SER A 155 51.60 27.02 -25.92
CA SER A 155 51.86 26.34 -24.66
C SER A 155 53.31 26.53 -24.20
N LEU A 156 53.57 26.42 -22.89
CA LEU A 156 54.90 26.09 -22.37
C LEU A 156 54.81 25.36 -21.03
N THR A 157 55.58 24.27 -20.93
CA THR A 157 55.69 23.37 -19.77
C THR A 157 56.92 23.66 -18.93
N THR A 158 56.82 23.49 -17.61
CA THR A 158 57.99 23.17 -16.75
C THR A 158 57.60 22.10 -15.72
N LYS A 159 58.57 21.27 -15.31
CA LYS A 159 58.42 20.13 -14.38
C LYS A 159 59.58 20.13 -13.37
N MET A 160 59.33 19.59 -12.16
CA MET A 160 60.34 19.07 -11.20
C MET A 160 61.31 20.14 -10.61
N ASN A 161 61.97 19.98 -9.46
CA ASN A 161 61.87 18.98 -8.35
C ASN A 161 62.02 19.74 -6.98
N ASN A 162 62.34 19.22 -5.79
CA ASN A 162 62.94 17.96 -5.33
C ASN A 162 62.47 17.57 -3.91
N ASN A 163 62.93 16.43 -3.39
CA ASN A 163 62.65 15.92 -2.03
C ASN A 163 63.49 16.59 -0.92
N TYR A 164 63.12 16.36 0.34
CA TYR A 164 64.01 15.79 1.37
C TYR A 164 63.22 15.08 2.49
N ASP A 165 63.85 14.10 3.13
CA ASP A 165 63.33 13.18 4.16
C ASP A 165 63.55 13.75 5.60
N GLU A 166 63.33 13.11 6.77
CA GLU A 166 62.96 11.74 7.19
C GLU A 166 62.45 11.76 8.68
N THR A 167 62.38 10.58 9.32
CA THR A 167 62.38 10.28 10.78
C THR A 167 61.08 9.97 11.53
N SER A 168 61.02 8.69 11.90
CA SER A 168 60.09 7.91 12.73
C SER A 168 59.97 8.31 14.21
N SER A 169 58.90 7.85 14.88
CA SER A 169 58.98 7.30 16.25
C SER A 169 57.84 6.30 16.52
N THR A 170 57.99 5.43 17.53
CA THR A 170 57.28 4.13 17.63
C THR A 170 56.91 3.75 19.06
N THR A 171 55.70 3.23 19.29
CA THR A 171 55.40 2.41 20.49
C THR A 171 54.40 1.27 20.19
N GLN A 172 54.71 0.05 20.65
CA GLN A 172 53.83 -1.12 20.71
C GLN A 172 53.52 -1.47 22.20
N ILE A 173 52.98 -2.69 22.46
CA ILE A 173 52.78 -3.43 23.73
C ILE A 173 51.28 -3.50 24.12
N ASN A 174 50.64 -4.68 24.33
CA ASN A 174 51.12 -6.07 24.15
C ASN A 174 50.01 -7.03 23.61
N SER A 175 49.99 -8.29 24.08
CA SER A 175 49.25 -9.45 23.53
C SER A 175 49.06 -10.54 24.60
N LYS A 176 48.27 -11.59 24.29
CA LYS A 176 48.18 -12.97 24.85
C LYS A 176 46.73 -13.51 24.74
N LYS A 177 46.43 -14.83 24.70
CA LYS A 177 47.07 -16.01 24.06
C LYS A 177 46.23 -17.29 24.38
N VAL A 178 45.98 -18.18 23.40
CA VAL A 178 46.03 -19.67 23.53
C VAL A 178 44.93 -20.33 24.43
N ASN A 179 44.45 -21.58 24.30
CA ASN A 179 44.98 -22.82 23.68
C ASN A 179 43.90 -23.74 23.02
N GLU A 180 44.34 -24.86 22.43
CA GLU A 180 43.56 -25.93 21.79
C GLU A 180 43.17 -27.10 22.74
N THR A 181 42.25 -27.99 22.31
CA THR A 181 42.29 -29.45 22.59
C THR A 181 41.39 -30.26 21.63
N THR A 182 41.43 -31.60 21.67
CA THR A 182 41.18 -32.48 20.50
C THR A 182 40.22 -33.68 20.73
N ASN A 183 39.91 -34.37 19.60
CA ASN A 183 39.67 -35.82 19.42
C ASN A 183 38.26 -36.46 19.44
N GLN A 184 38.06 -37.31 18.42
CA GLN A 184 37.30 -38.60 18.39
C GLN A 184 35.76 -38.57 18.56
N ALA A 185 34.98 -39.56 18.07
CA ALA A 185 35.11 -40.51 16.95
C ALA A 185 33.73 -41.22 16.72
N GLU A 186 33.56 -41.89 15.57
CA GLU A 186 32.50 -42.90 15.26
C GLU A 186 31.02 -42.39 15.27
N SER A 187 30.18 -42.62 14.25
CA SER A 187 29.73 -43.83 13.51
C SER A 187 28.41 -44.40 14.06
N VAL A 188 27.33 -44.30 13.29
CA VAL A 188 26.26 -45.31 13.07
C VAL A 188 25.19 -44.73 12.12
N VAL A 189 24.59 -45.57 11.28
CA VAL A 189 23.55 -45.19 10.29
C VAL A 189 22.17 -45.64 10.75
N SER A 190 21.15 -44.78 10.64
CA SER A 190 19.73 -45.19 10.59
C SER A 190 18.83 -44.16 9.89
N PHE A 191 17.65 -44.60 9.47
CA PHE A 191 16.71 -43.83 8.64
C PHE A 191 15.95 -42.75 9.42
N ILE A 192 15.66 -41.61 8.76
CA ILE A 192 14.62 -40.67 9.18
C ILE A 192 13.68 -40.40 8.00
N VAL A 193 12.37 -40.59 8.23
CA VAL A 193 11.31 -40.15 7.33
C VAL A 193 11.13 -38.64 7.53
N ASN A 194 11.40 -37.85 6.49
CA ASN A 194 11.32 -36.40 6.59
C ASN A 194 9.86 -35.93 6.66
N SER A 195 9.46 -35.39 7.81
CA SER A 195 8.17 -34.74 7.99
C SER A 195 8.18 -33.35 7.33
N SER A 196 7.37 -33.16 6.29
CA SER A 196 7.27 -31.88 5.59
C SER A 196 6.84 -30.75 6.54
N SER A 197 7.55 -29.63 6.44
CA SER A 197 7.33 -28.45 7.27
C SER A 197 5.94 -27.83 7.08
N ARG A 198 5.20 -27.62 8.18
CA ARG A 198 3.94 -26.87 8.19
C ARG A 198 4.20 -25.37 8.03
N SER A 199 4.24 -24.88 6.79
CA SER A 199 4.04 -23.45 6.49
C SER A 199 2.54 -23.13 6.38
N SER A 200 1.80 -23.32 7.47
CA SER A 200 0.40 -22.90 7.57
C SER A 200 0.32 -21.38 7.58
N ILE A 201 -0.32 -20.77 6.57
CA ILE A 201 -0.54 -19.30 6.52
C ILE A 201 -1.44 -18.81 7.68
N ASN A 202 -2.17 -19.71 8.36
CA ASN A 202 -2.86 -19.45 9.63
C ASN A 202 -1.96 -19.64 10.88
N GLY A 203 -0.64 -19.40 10.79
CA GLY A 203 0.29 -19.54 11.91
C GLY A 203 1.36 -18.44 11.90
N TYR A 204 1.42 -17.65 12.98
CA TYR A 204 2.40 -16.58 13.20
C TYR A 204 2.38 -15.40 12.20
N MET A 205 1.21 -14.80 12.02
CA MET A 205 1.10 -13.33 12.01
C MET A 205 0.13 -12.87 13.10
N GLN A 206 0.56 -13.00 14.35
CA GLN A 206 0.01 -12.25 15.48
C GLN A 206 0.85 -10.98 15.69
N ASP A 207 0.38 -10.09 16.56
CA ASP A 207 1.02 -8.82 16.93
C ASP A 207 1.13 -7.77 15.81
N GLN A 208 0.18 -7.81 14.87
CA GLN A 208 -0.32 -6.59 14.21
C GLN A 208 -1.77 -6.34 14.66
N ASP A 209 -1.98 -5.19 15.32
CA ASP A 209 -3.27 -4.59 15.72
C ASP A 209 -4.10 -5.33 16.79
N LYS A 210 -3.44 -5.90 17.80
CA LYS A 210 -4.06 -6.14 19.12
C LYS A 210 -3.62 -5.06 20.13
N GLU A 211 -4.48 -4.82 21.13
CA GLU A 211 -4.34 -3.78 22.17
C GLU A 211 -4.31 -2.32 21.67
N ASN A 212 -5.50 -1.83 21.25
CA ASN A 212 -5.82 -0.40 21.20
C ASN A 212 -6.99 -0.08 22.15
N THR A 213 -6.75 -0.18 23.46
CA THR A 213 -7.63 0.32 24.53
C THR A 213 -7.26 1.77 24.87
N PHE A 214 -8.13 2.73 24.56
CA PHE A 214 -8.17 4.07 25.17
C PHE A 214 -9.59 4.66 25.08
N ASP A 215 -9.83 5.72 25.86
CA ASP A 215 -11.12 6.03 26.48
C ASP A 215 -12.26 6.60 25.60
N GLU A 216 -13.46 6.62 26.19
CA GLU A 216 -14.69 7.16 25.59
C GLU A 216 -14.63 8.67 25.33
N ILE A 217 -14.15 9.07 24.16
CA ILE A 217 -14.52 10.37 23.59
C ILE A 217 -16.01 10.31 23.23
N LYS A 218 -16.83 11.08 23.94
CA LYS A 218 -18.31 11.07 23.85
C LYS A 218 -18.81 11.51 22.48
N THR A 219 -18.92 10.57 21.54
CA THR A 219 -19.57 10.78 20.25
C THR A 219 -21.07 11.02 20.44
N ARG A 220 -21.55 12.17 19.98
CA ARG A 220 -23.00 12.43 19.86
C ARG A 220 -23.58 11.53 18.75
N PRO A 221 -24.87 11.13 18.83
CA PRO A 221 -25.48 10.28 17.82
C PRO A 221 -25.43 10.94 16.43
N ILE A 222 -25.02 10.17 15.43
CA ILE A 222 -24.88 10.60 14.04
C ILE A 222 -26.24 10.43 13.35
N ASN A 223 -26.84 11.55 12.92
CA ASN A 223 -27.91 11.50 11.91
C ASN A 223 -27.28 11.21 10.55
N THR A 224 -27.39 9.97 10.08
CA THR A 224 -26.95 9.59 8.73
C THR A 224 -27.93 10.07 7.67
N PRO A 225 -27.46 10.77 6.60
CA PRO A 225 -28.29 11.00 5.42
C PRO A 225 -28.67 9.67 4.76
N SER A 226 -29.94 9.51 4.38
CA SER A 226 -30.40 8.36 3.60
C SER A 226 -29.85 8.44 2.17
N LEU A 227 -29.24 7.35 1.67
CA LEU A 227 -28.90 7.25 0.25
C LEU A 227 -30.18 7.27 -0.61
N PRO A 228 -30.15 7.89 -1.80
CA PRO A 228 -31.26 7.83 -2.75
C PRO A 228 -31.47 6.40 -3.27
N THR A 229 -32.73 6.07 -3.54
CA THR A 229 -33.15 4.77 -4.08
C THR A 229 -33.27 4.80 -5.61
N ASN A 230 -32.66 3.81 -6.29
CA ASN A 230 -32.84 3.45 -7.71
C ASN A 230 -33.42 4.52 -8.65
N THR A 231 -32.53 5.29 -9.26
CA THR A 231 -32.72 5.85 -10.61
C THR A 231 -31.52 5.44 -11.48
N ASN A 232 -31.72 5.36 -12.80
CA ASN A 232 -30.66 5.05 -13.75
C ASN A 232 -29.74 6.27 -13.92
N GLU A 233 -28.77 6.44 -13.02
CA GLU A 233 -27.61 7.29 -13.27
C GLU A 233 -26.69 6.55 -14.25
N GLU A 234 -26.68 6.99 -15.52
CA GLU A 234 -25.48 6.82 -16.35
C GLU A 234 -24.35 7.55 -15.61
N SER A 235 -23.40 6.79 -15.05
CA SER A 235 -22.48 7.36 -14.07
C SER A 235 -21.43 8.22 -14.77
N ASP A 236 -21.63 9.53 -14.73
CA ASP A 236 -20.60 10.52 -15.06
C ASP A 236 -19.27 10.11 -14.41
N GLU A 237 -18.25 9.93 -15.23
CA GLU A 237 -16.95 9.47 -14.76
C GLU A 237 -16.27 10.58 -13.97
N ILE A 238 -15.78 10.28 -12.75
CA ILE A 238 -15.07 11.27 -11.93
C ILE A 238 -13.70 11.49 -12.54
N LYS A 239 -13.66 12.38 -13.52
CA LYS A 239 -12.47 12.74 -14.30
C LYS A 239 -11.59 13.71 -13.55
N CYS A 240 -10.75 13.15 -12.69
CA CYS A 240 -9.64 13.83 -12.04
C CYS A 240 -8.49 14.12 -13.02
N ASP A 241 -8.76 14.67 -14.20
CA ASP A 241 -7.73 14.93 -15.22
C ASP A 241 -6.82 16.10 -14.79
N SER A 242 -5.49 15.93 -14.89
CA SER A 242 -4.49 16.98 -14.56
C SER A 242 -4.69 18.23 -15.41
N LEU A 243 -4.67 19.41 -14.78
CA LEU A 243 -4.84 20.72 -15.43
C LEU A 243 -3.87 20.94 -16.60
N ASP A 244 -2.67 20.37 -16.50
CA ASP A 244 -1.73 20.28 -17.61
C ASP A 244 -1.07 18.90 -17.62
N VAL A 245 -1.35 18.14 -18.67
CA VAL A 245 -0.83 16.78 -18.88
C VAL A 245 0.62 16.77 -19.41
N ASN A 246 1.10 17.88 -19.98
CA ASN A 246 2.42 17.98 -20.59
C ASN A 246 3.54 18.16 -19.56
N VAL A 247 3.19 18.68 -18.36
CA VAL A 247 4.10 18.80 -17.21
C VAL A 247 4.81 17.48 -16.94
N PHE A 248 4.05 16.38 -16.90
CA PHE A 248 4.56 15.03 -16.63
C PHE A 248 4.96 14.29 -17.90
N SER A 249 5.56 15.01 -18.85
CA SER A 249 6.19 14.46 -20.07
C SER A 249 7.30 13.45 -19.75
N SER A 250 7.68 12.64 -20.75
CA SER A 250 8.80 11.70 -20.63
C SER A 250 10.11 12.38 -20.20
N LYS A 251 10.35 13.62 -20.64
CA LYS A 251 11.52 14.42 -20.21
C LYS A 251 11.45 14.75 -18.71
N PHE A 252 10.31 15.22 -18.22
CA PHE A 252 10.11 15.51 -16.79
C PHE A 252 10.26 14.24 -15.94
N CYS A 253 9.63 13.14 -16.36
CA CYS A 253 9.74 11.86 -15.66
C CYS A 253 11.20 11.34 -15.63
N GLN A 254 11.96 11.49 -16.72
CA GLN A 254 13.37 11.13 -16.74
C GLN A 254 14.21 12.02 -15.80
N LEU A 255 14.00 13.34 -15.79
CA LEU A 255 14.70 14.25 -14.88
C LEU A 255 14.36 13.96 -13.41
N LYS A 256 13.08 13.68 -13.11
CA LYS A 256 12.63 13.23 -11.78
C LYS A 256 13.35 11.94 -11.36
N GLN A 257 13.44 10.94 -12.23
CA GLN A 257 14.11 9.68 -11.92
C GLN A 257 15.62 9.87 -11.76
N ASN A 258 16.27 10.63 -12.65
CA ASN A 258 17.69 10.96 -12.57
C ASN A 258 18.06 11.61 -11.22
N ALA A 259 17.24 12.56 -10.73
CA ALA A 259 17.46 13.20 -9.43
C ALA A 259 17.33 12.18 -8.27
N ILE A 260 16.28 11.35 -8.29
CA ILE A 260 16.04 10.29 -7.28
C ILE A 260 17.20 9.29 -7.21
N GLU A 261 17.70 8.84 -8.36
CA GLU A 261 18.75 7.82 -8.49
C GLU A 261 20.17 8.37 -8.31
N ASN A 262 20.34 9.70 -8.27
CA ASN A 262 21.63 10.34 -8.11
C ASN A 262 22.27 10.04 -6.74
N ASN A 263 23.13 9.01 -6.71
CA ASN A 263 23.85 8.57 -5.52
C ASN A 263 24.82 9.64 -4.98
N PHE A 264 25.34 10.53 -5.84
CA PHE A 264 26.18 11.65 -5.39
C PHE A 264 25.37 12.67 -4.58
N TYR A 265 24.11 12.95 -4.94
CA TYR A 265 23.22 13.77 -4.10
C TYR A 265 22.99 13.10 -2.74
N ARG A 266 22.55 11.83 -2.72
CA ARG A 266 22.24 11.10 -1.48
C ARG A 266 23.44 11.07 -0.53
N THR A 267 24.58 10.55 -1.00
CA THR A 267 25.81 10.41 -0.20
C THR A 267 26.51 11.74 0.13
N THR A 268 26.09 12.87 -0.45
CA THR A 268 26.52 14.21 -0.01
C THR A 268 25.60 14.74 1.09
N ILE A 269 24.29 14.67 0.88
CA ILE A 269 23.27 15.14 1.82
C ILE A 269 23.32 14.35 3.14
N GLU A 270 23.56 13.03 3.09
CA GLU A 270 23.71 12.15 4.26
C GLU A 270 24.92 12.50 5.15
N LYS A 271 25.95 13.15 4.59
CA LYS A 271 27.16 13.58 5.33
C LYS A 271 26.99 14.92 6.02
N TRP A 272 25.99 15.71 5.66
CA TRP A 272 25.78 17.04 6.22
C TRP A 272 25.45 16.99 7.72
N ARG A 273 26.21 17.73 8.52
CA ARG A 273 25.94 17.99 9.94
C ARG A 273 25.93 19.50 10.12
N HIS A 274 24.84 20.01 10.69
CA HIS A 274 24.57 21.43 10.83
C HIS A 274 23.93 21.67 12.20
N ASP A 275 24.49 22.60 12.96
CA ASP A 275 24.02 23.03 14.27
C ASP A 275 22.92 24.10 14.15
N THR A 276 22.91 24.84 13.03
CA THR A 276 21.95 25.91 12.76
C THR A 276 21.27 25.79 11.38
N LEU A 277 20.05 26.32 11.27
CA LEU A 277 19.29 26.33 10.02
C LEU A 277 19.98 27.17 8.94
N GLU A 278 20.72 28.20 9.34
CA GLU A 278 21.46 29.10 8.47
C GLU A 278 22.67 28.40 7.83
N GLN A 279 23.33 27.48 8.54
CA GLN A 279 24.36 26.59 7.98
C GLN A 279 23.75 25.64 6.94
N LEU A 280 22.60 25.01 7.24
CA LEU A 280 21.89 24.15 6.30
C LEU A 280 21.48 24.90 5.03
N ILE A 281 20.90 26.10 5.18
CA ILE A 281 20.52 26.97 4.06
C ILE A 281 21.74 27.32 3.20
N SER A 282 22.90 27.58 3.82
CA SER A 282 24.14 27.88 3.08
C SER A 282 24.65 26.66 2.29
N SER A 283 24.59 25.47 2.88
CA SER A 283 24.95 24.21 2.21
C SER A 283 23.98 23.86 1.08
N ILE A 284 22.67 24.03 1.29
CA ILE A 284 21.65 23.82 0.25
C ILE A 284 21.83 24.84 -0.88
N LYS A 285 22.03 26.13 -0.60
CA LYS A 285 22.32 27.15 -1.63
C LYS A 285 23.50 26.76 -2.52
N ASN A 286 24.64 26.44 -1.90
CA ASN A 286 25.86 26.10 -2.63
C ASN A 286 25.72 24.78 -3.41
N PHE A 287 24.99 23.80 -2.86
CA PHE A 287 24.82 22.49 -3.51
C PHE A 287 23.70 22.48 -4.56
N ALA A 288 22.66 23.31 -4.42
CA ALA A 288 21.54 23.44 -5.36
C ALA A 288 21.83 24.44 -6.50
N LEU A 289 22.91 25.21 -6.41
CA LEU A 289 23.35 26.14 -7.45
C LEU A 289 23.51 25.43 -8.81
N ASP A 290 23.07 26.15 -9.85
CA ASP A 290 23.06 25.77 -11.28
C ASP A 290 22.40 24.42 -11.63
N LYS A 291 21.63 23.85 -10.70
CA LYS A 291 20.87 22.61 -10.93
C LYS A 291 19.44 22.89 -11.36
N HIS A 292 18.89 21.95 -12.13
CA HIS A 292 17.50 22.00 -12.57
C HIS A 292 16.55 22.04 -11.36
N PRO A 293 15.40 22.77 -11.40
CA PRO A 293 14.51 22.90 -10.24
C PRO A 293 14.02 21.57 -9.65
N ILE A 294 13.96 20.51 -10.45
CA ILE A 294 13.65 19.13 -9.99
C ILE A 294 14.71 18.62 -9.02
N ASP A 295 15.99 18.70 -9.37
CA ASP A 295 17.13 18.34 -8.54
C ASP A 295 17.19 19.20 -7.27
N GLN A 296 16.92 20.51 -7.39
CA GLN A 296 16.84 21.42 -6.25
C GLN A 296 15.73 21.00 -5.26
N THR A 297 14.55 20.68 -5.79
CA THR A 297 13.40 20.16 -5.02
C THR A 297 13.78 18.84 -4.35
N TRP A 298 14.47 17.94 -5.06
CA TRP A 298 14.92 16.65 -4.53
C TRP A 298 15.93 16.80 -3.40
N ILE A 299 16.92 17.71 -3.51
CA ILE A 299 17.90 17.97 -2.45
C ILE A 299 17.20 18.36 -1.13
N ILE A 300 16.20 19.23 -1.21
CA ILE A 300 15.41 19.69 -0.05
C ILE A 300 14.52 18.56 0.49
N PHE A 301 13.77 17.88 -0.38
CA PHE A 301 12.88 16.77 -0.03
C PHE A 301 13.67 15.63 0.65
N TYR A 302 14.80 15.25 0.05
CA TYR A 302 15.63 14.17 0.54
C TYR A 302 16.26 14.51 1.90
N TRP A 303 16.80 15.73 2.07
CA TRP A 303 17.33 16.15 3.37
C TRP A 303 16.28 16.06 4.48
N ILE A 304 15.06 16.58 4.25
CA ILE A 304 13.95 16.47 5.21
C ILE A 304 13.60 15.00 5.48
N SER A 305 13.53 14.17 4.44
CA SER A 305 13.20 12.73 4.56
C SER A 305 14.17 11.90 5.38
N GLN A 306 15.41 12.36 5.55
CA GLN A 306 16.41 11.71 6.40
C GLN A 306 16.54 12.38 7.78
N ASN A 307 16.27 13.69 7.90
CA ASN A 307 16.63 14.47 9.09
C ASN A 307 15.45 14.84 10.02
N ILE A 308 14.19 14.76 9.57
CA ILE A 308 13.02 15.11 10.40
C ILE A 308 12.19 13.84 10.72
N GLU A 309 11.76 13.66 11.95
CA GLU A 309 10.79 12.63 12.38
C GLU A 309 9.39 13.20 12.59
N TYR A 310 8.37 12.37 12.40
CA TYR A 310 7.00 12.76 12.76
C TYR A 310 6.83 12.75 14.28
N ASP A 311 6.36 13.86 14.86
CA ASP A 311 6.07 13.98 16.29
C ASP A 311 4.70 13.37 16.63
N VAL A 312 4.64 12.04 16.53
CA VAL A 312 3.46 11.21 16.84
C VAL A 312 3.00 11.44 18.29
N ASP A 313 3.96 11.75 19.15
CA ASP A 313 3.83 11.84 20.59
C ASP A 313 3.10 13.12 21.00
N SER A 314 3.52 14.28 20.46
CA SER A 314 2.80 15.55 20.62
C SER A 314 1.49 15.61 19.83
N PHE A 315 1.43 14.95 18.67
CA PHE A 315 0.21 14.82 17.86
C PHE A 315 -0.93 14.16 18.65
N PHE A 316 -0.71 12.97 19.23
CA PHE A 316 -1.75 12.29 20.02
C PHE A 316 -2.05 12.95 21.38
N ARG A 317 -1.17 13.81 21.89
CA ARG A 317 -1.44 14.63 23.09
C ARG A 317 -2.20 15.92 22.78
N HIS A 318 -2.43 16.24 21.50
CA HIS A 318 -2.96 17.52 21.03
C HIS A 318 -2.17 18.73 21.57
N SER A 319 -0.87 18.55 21.83
CA SER A 319 0.02 19.55 22.45
C SER A 319 1.26 19.70 21.58
N ILE A 320 1.08 20.38 20.45
CA ILE A 320 2.05 20.43 19.35
C ILE A 320 3.02 21.61 19.57
N PRO A 321 4.35 21.38 19.61
CA PRO A 321 5.35 22.44 19.74
C PRO A 321 5.34 23.43 18.54
N SER A 322 6.08 24.54 18.63
CA SER A 322 6.13 25.52 17.54
C SER A 322 6.62 24.88 16.22
N GLN A 323 5.77 24.93 15.20
CA GLN A 323 6.04 24.34 13.88
C GLN A 323 6.83 25.27 12.94
N ASN A 324 7.51 26.29 13.48
CA ASN A 324 8.38 27.16 12.69
C ASN A 324 9.67 26.43 12.28
N SER A 325 10.24 26.82 11.14
CA SER A 325 11.37 26.14 10.50
C SER A 325 12.62 26.03 11.39
N LYS A 326 12.88 27.01 12.26
CA LYS A 326 14.03 26.97 13.18
C LYS A 326 13.78 26.03 14.34
N ALA A 327 12.58 26.02 14.91
CA ALA A 327 12.19 25.05 15.93
C ALA A 327 12.23 23.61 15.40
N VAL A 328 11.62 23.35 14.23
CA VAL A 328 11.63 22.03 13.56
C VAL A 328 13.06 21.59 13.21
N PHE A 329 13.89 22.51 12.73
CA PHE A 329 15.30 22.20 12.43
C PHE A 329 16.08 21.81 13.69
N HIS A 330 15.86 22.46 14.84
CA HIS A 330 16.58 22.12 16.08
C HIS A 330 16.01 20.88 16.78
N SER A 331 14.68 20.69 16.79
CA SER A 331 14.04 19.51 17.40
C SER A 331 14.25 18.23 16.60
N LYS A 332 14.47 18.35 15.29
CA LYS A 332 14.36 17.25 14.30
C LYS A 332 12.99 16.55 14.31
N LYS A 333 11.95 17.18 14.86
CA LYS A 333 10.61 16.61 15.08
C LYS A 333 9.50 17.59 14.75
N SER A 334 8.46 17.11 14.06
CA SER A 334 7.40 17.95 13.49
C SER A 334 6.10 17.18 13.22
N VAL A 335 4.97 17.86 13.12
CA VAL A 335 3.80 17.39 12.36
C VAL A 335 3.80 18.03 10.96
N CYS A 336 2.85 17.64 10.10
CA CYS A 336 2.75 18.08 8.70
C CYS A 336 2.92 19.60 8.48
N GLU A 337 2.29 20.42 9.31
CA GLU A 337 2.40 21.88 9.29
C GLU A 337 3.87 22.37 9.32
N GLY A 338 4.72 21.76 10.15
CA GLY A 338 6.13 22.14 10.25
C GLY A 338 7.03 21.49 9.19
N TYR A 339 6.67 20.30 8.68
CA TYR A 339 7.29 19.71 7.48
C TYR A 339 7.11 20.65 6.29
N ALA A 340 5.87 21.04 6.01
CA ALA A 340 5.53 21.89 4.87
C ALA A 340 6.04 23.34 5.02
N THR A 341 6.14 23.85 6.25
CA THR A 341 6.72 25.17 6.55
C THR A 341 8.25 25.18 6.42
N LEU A 342 8.94 24.14 6.89
CA LEU A 342 10.40 23.99 6.69
C LEU A 342 10.74 23.77 5.22
N PHE A 343 10.01 22.91 4.52
CA PHE A 343 10.17 22.67 3.09
C PHE A 343 10.09 23.98 2.29
N LYS A 344 9.02 24.77 2.49
CA LYS A 344 8.88 26.09 1.87
C LYS A 344 10.04 27.02 2.22
N THR A 345 10.46 27.08 3.48
CA THR A 345 11.56 27.96 3.92
C THR A 345 12.88 27.64 3.21
N LEU A 346 13.17 26.35 2.99
CA LEU A 346 14.37 25.93 2.26
C LEU A 346 14.26 26.27 0.76
N CYS A 347 13.09 26.10 0.14
CA CYS A 347 12.85 26.51 -1.26
C CYS A 347 12.98 28.02 -1.45
N ASP A 348 12.32 28.82 -0.60
CA ASP A 348 12.39 30.28 -0.62
C ASP A 348 13.85 30.77 -0.48
N SER A 349 14.67 30.06 0.32
CA SER A 349 16.09 30.39 0.50
C SER A 349 16.93 30.26 -0.77
N ILE A 350 16.52 29.42 -1.72
CA ILE A 350 17.16 29.25 -3.04
C ILE A 350 16.34 29.90 -4.18
N GLN A 351 15.35 30.74 -3.85
CA GLN A 351 14.44 31.41 -4.79
C GLN A 351 13.53 30.46 -5.60
N LEU A 352 13.46 29.18 -5.23
CA LEU A 352 12.54 28.20 -5.81
C LEU A 352 11.11 28.51 -5.30
N GLN A 353 10.22 28.89 -6.22
CA GLN A 353 8.86 29.30 -5.86
C GLN A 353 8.07 28.13 -5.26
N CYS A 354 7.80 28.21 -3.95
CA CYS A 354 7.06 27.19 -3.20
C CYS A 354 5.89 27.82 -2.44
N VAL A 355 4.74 27.15 -2.45
CA VAL A 355 3.61 27.43 -1.55
C VAL A 355 3.48 26.35 -0.48
N LYS A 356 2.82 26.69 0.63
CA LYS A 356 2.23 25.72 1.55
C LYS A 356 0.73 25.66 1.28
N ILE A 357 0.17 24.46 1.28
CA ILE A 357 -1.24 24.17 1.03
C ILE A 357 -1.80 23.50 2.29
N SER A 358 -2.97 23.94 2.74
CA SER A 358 -3.73 23.32 3.83
C SER A 358 -4.97 22.63 3.27
N GLY A 359 -5.42 21.55 3.93
CA GLY A 359 -6.60 20.82 3.47
C GLY A 359 -6.92 19.56 4.28
N TYR A 360 -7.59 18.63 3.61
CA TYR A 360 -8.20 17.43 4.17
C TYR A 360 -7.55 16.19 3.58
N ALA A 361 -6.87 15.38 4.38
CA ALA A 361 -6.20 14.17 3.93
C ALA A 361 -6.74 12.90 4.60
N LYS A 362 -6.84 11.81 3.83
CA LYS A 362 -7.33 10.48 4.28
C LYS A 362 -6.32 9.70 5.13
N GLY A 363 -5.52 10.40 5.95
CA GLY A 363 -4.44 9.83 6.74
C GLY A 363 -4.89 8.94 7.93
N TYR A 364 -3.96 8.65 8.85
CA TYR A 364 -4.10 7.70 9.96
C TYR A 364 -5.44 7.75 10.74
N SER A 365 -6.00 8.94 10.96
CA SER A 365 -7.27 9.14 11.69
C SER A 365 -8.54 8.99 10.83
N TYR A 366 -8.43 9.03 9.50
CA TYR A 366 -9.56 8.89 8.59
C TYR A 366 -10.13 7.47 8.60
N ARG A 367 -11.44 7.35 8.42
CA ARG A 367 -12.15 6.07 8.22
C ARG A 367 -13.11 6.25 7.05
N GLN A 368 -13.19 5.26 6.16
CA GLN A 368 -13.93 5.40 4.91
C GLN A 368 -15.41 5.69 5.17
N GLY A 369 -15.92 6.79 4.60
CA GLY A 369 -17.28 7.29 4.85
C GLY A 369 -17.41 8.23 6.06
N GLY A 370 -16.33 8.50 6.80
CA GLY A 370 -16.25 9.59 7.75
C GLY A 370 -16.14 10.96 7.07
N SER A 371 -16.50 12.01 7.79
CA SER A 371 -16.38 13.42 7.37
C SER A 371 -15.18 14.11 8.04
N PHE A 372 -14.82 15.29 7.51
CA PHE A 372 -13.89 16.22 8.15
C PHE A 372 -14.67 17.38 8.74
N SER A 373 -14.25 17.89 9.90
CA SER A 373 -14.75 19.16 10.47
C SER A 373 -13.90 20.35 10.02
N ASP A 374 -12.57 20.16 10.04
CA ASP A 374 -11.55 21.18 9.83
C ASP A 374 -10.42 20.61 8.96
N THR A 375 -9.53 21.45 8.45
CA THR A 375 -8.31 20.98 7.75
C THR A 375 -7.43 20.18 8.70
N ASN A 376 -7.04 18.96 8.32
CA ASN A 376 -6.26 18.05 9.17
C ASN A 376 -4.83 17.79 8.65
N HIS A 377 -4.45 18.36 7.49
CA HIS A 377 -3.14 18.13 6.87
C HIS A 377 -2.63 19.35 6.11
N ALA A 378 -1.31 19.42 5.93
CA ALA A 378 -0.62 20.49 5.22
C ALA A 378 0.57 19.92 4.41
N TRP A 379 0.73 20.41 3.18
CA TRP A 379 1.73 19.95 2.20
C TRP A 379 2.19 21.12 1.32
N ASN A 380 2.85 20.87 0.19
CA ASN A 380 3.41 21.91 -0.67
C ASN A 380 3.05 21.76 -2.15
N ALA A 381 3.21 22.86 -2.88
CA ALA A 381 3.46 22.81 -4.31
C ALA A 381 4.66 23.69 -4.65
N VAL A 382 5.49 23.23 -5.59
CA VAL A 382 6.62 23.97 -6.16
C VAL A 382 6.35 24.34 -7.61
N LYS A 383 6.92 25.44 -8.07
CA LYS A 383 6.84 25.86 -9.46
C LYS A 383 8.09 25.41 -10.21
N ILE A 384 7.91 24.58 -11.24
CA ILE A 384 8.96 24.03 -12.09
C ILE A 384 8.56 24.32 -13.55
N ASP A 385 9.48 24.91 -14.31
CA ASP A 385 9.27 25.26 -15.73
C ASP A 385 7.96 26.03 -16.01
N GLN A 386 7.57 26.91 -15.07
CA GLN A 386 6.32 27.68 -15.00
C GLN A 386 5.04 26.92 -14.60
N HIS A 387 5.09 25.61 -14.37
CA HIS A 387 3.96 24.81 -13.91
C HIS A 387 4.04 24.54 -12.40
N TRP A 388 2.90 24.49 -11.71
CA TRP A 388 2.85 24.08 -10.29
C TRP A 388 2.76 22.56 -10.18
N ILE A 389 3.47 21.97 -9.22
CA ILE A 389 3.56 20.52 -9.01
C ILE A 389 3.46 20.21 -7.51
N LEU A 390 2.58 19.27 -7.15
CA LEU A 390 2.30 18.91 -5.76
C LEU A 390 3.40 18.02 -5.16
N LEU A 391 3.61 18.12 -3.85
CA LEU A 391 4.39 17.16 -3.06
C LEU A 391 3.97 17.19 -1.59
N ASP A 392 4.16 16.08 -0.87
CA ASP A 392 4.13 16.07 0.59
C ASP A 392 5.42 15.47 1.15
N SER A 393 6.22 16.32 1.79
CA SER A 393 7.43 15.88 2.50
C SER A 393 7.11 15.13 3.81
N THR A 394 5.87 15.22 4.33
CA THR A 394 5.44 14.48 5.52
C THR A 394 5.28 12.99 5.21
N TRP A 395 4.33 12.61 4.35
CA TRP A 395 4.06 11.21 4.02
C TRP A 395 5.17 10.60 3.15
N GLY A 396 5.91 11.44 2.40
CA GLY A 396 7.15 11.04 1.73
C GLY A 396 8.30 10.65 2.66
N THR A 397 8.26 11.04 3.94
CA THR A 397 9.31 10.74 4.94
C THR A 397 9.05 9.43 5.69
N GLY A 398 7.79 9.01 5.80
CA GLY A 398 7.40 7.77 6.47
C GLY A 398 5.95 7.77 6.92
N HIS A 399 5.62 6.81 7.78
CA HIS A 399 4.24 6.59 8.25
C HIS A 399 4.19 6.36 9.77
N VAL A 400 2.98 6.41 10.33
CA VAL A 400 2.73 6.06 11.73
C VAL A 400 2.20 4.63 11.80
N TYR A 401 2.87 3.78 12.59
CA TYR A 401 2.49 2.40 12.83
C TYR A 401 2.60 2.11 14.34
N HIS A 402 1.55 1.54 14.94
CA HIS A 402 1.45 1.29 16.40
C HIS A 402 1.82 2.50 17.26
N ARG A 403 1.34 3.69 16.85
CA ARG A 403 1.66 4.99 17.48
C ARG A 403 3.16 5.32 17.54
N GLN A 404 3.98 4.71 16.69
CA GLN A 404 5.39 5.02 16.49
C GLN A 404 5.61 5.55 15.07
N PHE A 405 6.54 6.49 14.89
CA PHE A 405 6.99 6.89 13.56
C PHE A 405 7.90 5.80 12.96
N LYS A 406 7.66 5.44 11.69
CA LYS A 406 8.52 4.54 10.91
C LYS A 406 9.01 5.30 9.67
N ARG A 407 10.28 5.74 9.70
CA ARG A 407 10.94 6.36 8.56
C ARG A 407 10.98 5.36 7.40
N LYS A 408 10.38 5.73 6.28
CA LYS A 408 10.37 4.97 5.03
C LYS A 408 10.13 5.98 3.91
N LEU A 409 11.17 6.22 3.11
CA LEU A 409 11.10 7.14 1.97
C LEU A 409 10.07 6.63 0.96
N ASP A 410 9.00 7.39 0.76
CA ASP A 410 7.97 7.08 -0.22
C ASP A 410 8.00 8.11 -1.36
N LEU A 411 8.52 7.65 -2.50
CA LEU A 411 8.74 8.46 -3.70
C LEU A 411 7.44 8.85 -4.41
N HIS A 412 6.29 8.29 -4.00
CA HIS A 412 5.00 8.68 -4.53
C HIS A 412 4.71 10.17 -4.25
N TYR A 413 4.98 10.64 -3.03
CA TYR A 413 4.69 12.01 -2.58
C TYR A 413 5.77 13.04 -2.97
N PHE A 414 6.80 12.64 -3.71
CA PHE A 414 7.76 13.57 -4.33
C PHE A 414 7.29 13.92 -5.74
N LEU A 415 6.97 15.18 -6.02
CA LEU A 415 6.49 15.66 -7.33
C LEU A 415 5.35 14.78 -7.88
N THR A 416 4.25 14.73 -7.13
CA THR A 416 3.07 13.88 -7.36
C THR A 416 2.21 14.43 -8.50
N ARG A 417 1.60 13.51 -9.25
CA ARG A 417 0.58 13.78 -10.25
C ARG A 417 -0.74 14.23 -9.56
N PRO A 418 -1.35 15.37 -9.93
CA PRO A 418 -2.63 15.84 -9.38
C PRO A 418 -3.73 14.78 -9.39
N GLU A 419 -3.84 14.03 -10.49
CA GLU A 419 -4.80 12.94 -10.70
C GLU A 419 -4.61 11.75 -9.74
N GLN A 420 -3.47 11.68 -9.06
CA GLN A 420 -3.17 10.68 -8.02
C GLN A 420 -3.36 11.28 -6.63
N MET A 421 -2.77 12.45 -6.38
CA MET A 421 -2.79 13.16 -5.10
C MET A 421 -4.21 13.49 -4.61
N ILE A 422 -5.16 13.71 -5.53
CA ILE A 422 -6.56 14.01 -5.17
C ILE A 422 -7.31 12.83 -4.52
N TYR A 423 -6.80 11.59 -4.60
CA TYR A 423 -7.45 10.46 -3.93
C TYR A 423 -7.37 10.54 -2.41
N ASP A 424 -6.28 11.10 -1.88
CA ASP A 424 -5.95 11.13 -0.44
C ASP A 424 -5.62 12.54 0.10
N HIS A 425 -5.55 13.58 -0.74
CA HIS A 425 -5.41 15.00 -0.38
C HIS A 425 -6.41 15.90 -1.13
N LEU A 426 -7.36 16.50 -0.42
CA LEU A 426 -8.24 17.57 -0.93
C LEU A 426 -7.81 18.93 -0.32
N PRO A 427 -7.28 19.89 -1.07
CA PRO A 427 -6.96 21.22 -0.56
C PRO A 427 -8.21 22.01 -0.19
N GLU A 428 -8.10 22.88 0.81
CA GLU A 428 -9.15 23.83 1.21
C GLU A 428 -9.50 24.82 0.08
N ARG A 429 -8.49 25.16 -0.73
CA ARG A 429 -8.57 26.07 -1.88
C ARG A 429 -8.49 25.27 -3.17
N SER A 430 -9.57 25.25 -3.94
CA SER A 430 -9.77 24.34 -5.07
C SER A 430 -8.79 24.54 -6.23
N GLU A 431 -8.21 25.74 -6.39
CA GLU A 431 -7.17 26.00 -7.39
C GLU A 431 -5.90 25.16 -7.15
N TRP A 432 -5.63 24.75 -5.91
CA TRP A 432 -4.50 23.88 -5.56
C TRP A 432 -4.76 22.39 -5.80
N GLN A 433 -5.93 22.01 -6.33
CA GLN A 433 -6.14 20.66 -6.84
C GLN A 433 -5.33 20.41 -8.11
N LEU A 434 -5.07 21.46 -8.91
CA LEU A 434 -4.36 21.38 -10.19
C LEU A 434 -4.98 20.35 -11.17
N LEU A 435 -6.32 20.26 -11.15
CA LEU A 435 -7.14 19.48 -12.08
C LEU A 435 -7.84 20.40 -13.09
N ILE A 436 -8.20 19.86 -14.26
CA ILE A 436 -9.07 20.55 -15.24
C ILE A 436 -10.44 20.84 -14.61
N ASN A 437 -10.99 19.84 -13.91
CA ASN A 437 -12.25 19.94 -13.18
C ASN A 437 -11.97 19.72 -11.69
N SER A 438 -12.07 20.77 -10.87
CA SER A 438 -11.91 20.63 -9.42
C SER A 438 -13.11 19.89 -8.80
N ILE A 439 -12.85 18.85 -8.01
CA ILE A 439 -13.88 18.08 -7.30
C ILE A 439 -14.25 18.73 -5.96
N ASP A 440 -15.45 18.47 -5.47
CA ASP A 440 -15.93 18.92 -4.16
C ASP A 440 -15.68 17.87 -3.05
N MET A 441 -15.90 18.27 -1.79
CA MET A 441 -15.78 17.37 -0.63
C MET A 441 -16.68 16.12 -0.74
N PRO A 442 -17.98 16.23 -1.09
CA PRO A 442 -18.81 15.06 -1.41
C PRO A 442 -18.20 14.09 -2.43
N THR A 443 -17.61 14.58 -3.52
CA THR A 443 -16.98 13.75 -4.56
C THR A 443 -15.66 13.13 -4.07
N TYR A 444 -14.84 13.89 -3.34
CA TYR A 444 -13.63 13.38 -2.69
C TYR A 444 -13.92 12.25 -1.68
N LEU A 445 -15.02 12.35 -0.92
CA LEU A 445 -15.48 11.30 -0.01
C LEU A 445 -16.06 10.06 -0.73
N LYS A 446 -16.54 10.23 -1.98
CA LYS A 446 -16.86 9.09 -2.87
C LYS A 446 -15.60 8.38 -3.39
N LEU A 447 -14.44 9.02 -3.50
CA LEU A 447 -13.23 8.33 -3.95
C LEU A 447 -12.77 7.28 -2.91
N PRO A 448 -12.42 6.04 -3.31
CA PRO A 448 -11.91 5.01 -2.41
C PRO A 448 -10.59 5.44 -1.77
N HIS A 449 -10.30 4.91 -0.58
CA HIS A 449 -9.02 5.11 0.08
C HIS A 449 -7.97 4.23 -0.62
N VAL A 450 -6.98 4.88 -1.22
CA VAL A 450 -5.81 4.23 -1.85
C VAL A 450 -4.55 4.56 -1.05
N TRP A 451 -3.50 3.78 -1.26
CA TRP A 451 -2.15 4.05 -0.77
C TRP A 451 -1.18 4.12 -1.95
N SER A 452 0.01 4.69 -1.74
CA SER A 452 1.09 4.76 -2.73
C SER A 452 1.38 3.44 -3.47
N THR A 453 1.22 2.28 -2.81
CA THR A 453 1.25 0.93 -3.42
C THR A 453 0.42 0.84 -4.71
N PHE A 454 -0.78 1.43 -4.73
CA PHE A 454 -1.71 1.41 -5.87
C PHE A 454 -1.07 2.03 -7.11
N PHE A 455 -0.53 3.24 -6.97
CA PHE A 455 0.12 3.96 -8.07
C PHE A 455 1.49 3.36 -8.42
N ASN A 456 2.30 3.00 -7.41
CA ASN A 456 3.63 2.42 -7.58
C ASN A 456 3.61 1.05 -8.27
N LEU A 457 2.53 0.27 -8.10
CA LEU A 457 2.31 -1.01 -8.79
C LEU A 457 1.34 -0.90 -9.98
N LYS A 458 0.89 0.31 -10.34
CA LYS A 458 0.02 0.60 -11.50
C LYS A 458 -1.29 -0.20 -11.50
N LEU A 459 -1.96 -0.28 -10.35
CA LEU A 459 -3.32 -0.83 -10.24
C LEU A 459 -4.33 0.09 -10.93
N GLU A 460 -5.41 -0.51 -11.45
CA GLU A 460 -6.55 0.19 -12.04
C GLU A 460 -7.85 -0.45 -11.52
N ILE A 461 -8.79 0.38 -11.03
CA ILE A 461 -10.10 -0.08 -10.56
C ILE A 461 -11.04 -0.17 -11.76
N ILE A 462 -11.39 -1.40 -12.15
CA ILE A 462 -12.34 -1.66 -13.24
C ILE A 462 -13.77 -1.61 -12.71
N SER A 463 -14.01 -2.13 -11.51
CA SER A 463 -15.29 -2.07 -10.82
C SER A 463 -15.11 -2.18 -9.29
N PRO A 464 -15.82 -1.40 -8.46
CA PRO A 464 -16.75 -0.35 -8.85
C PRO A 464 -16.01 0.97 -9.13
N LYS A 465 -16.36 1.67 -10.22
CA LYS A 465 -15.86 3.03 -10.50
C LYS A 465 -16.58 4.07 -9.64
N ASN A 466 -15.93 5.23 -9.46
CA ASN A 466 -16.53 6.45 -8.92
C ASN A 466 -17.12 6.34 -7.49
N THR A 467 -16.75 5.30 -6.74
CA THR A 467 -17.28 5.06 -5.39
C THR A 467 -16.32 4.29 -4.50
N CYS A 468 -16.42 4.54 -3.21
CA CYS A 468 -15.76 3.84 -2.13
C CYS A 468 -16.60 2.69 -1.57
N PHE A 469 -17.78 2.42 -2.13
CA PHE A 469 -18.68 1.33 -1.73
C PHE A 469 -18.77 0.23 -2.79
N ALA A 470 -18.35 -0.98 -2.43
CA ALA A 470 -18.66 -2.19 -3.17
C ALA A 470 -20.16 -2.54 -3.01
N ARG A 471 -20.71 -3.25 -4.00
CA ARG A 471 -22.12 -3.67 -4.03
C ARG A 471 -22.22 -5.18 -4.19
N MET A 472 -23.20 -5.79 -3.53
CA MET A 472 -23.55 -7.19 -3.78
C MET A 472 -23.91 -7.39 -5.26
N LYS A 473 -23.43 -8.47 -5.90
CA LYS A 473 -23.87 -8.83 -7.24
C LYS A 473 -25.28 -9.45 -7.16
N GLU A 474 -26.16 -9.10 -8.10
CA GLU A 474 -27.52 -9.63 -8.15
C GLU A 474 -27.55 -11.16 -8.18
N ASN A 475 -28.43 -11.75 -7.37
CA ASN A 475 -28.57 -13.21 -7.23
C ASN A 475 -27.26 -13.94 -6.83
N LYS A 476 -26.31 -13.25 -6.19
CA LYS A 476 -25.07 -13.83 -5.62
C LYS A 476 -24.98 -13.58 -4.12
N SER A 477 -24.37 -14.53 -3.42
CA SER A 477 -24.02 -14.43 -2.00
C SER A 477 -22.73 -13.63 -1.74
N TYR A 478 -22.21 -12.91 -2.75
CA TYR A 478 -20.96 -12.16 -2.67
C TYR A 478 -21.01 -10.82 -3.42
N SER A 479 -20.17 -9.89 -2.96
CA SER A 479 -19.72 -8.69 -3.67
C SER A 479 -18.44 -9.01 -4.45
N GLN A 480 -18.14 -8.22 -5.48
CA GLN A 480 -16.98 -8.40 -6.37
C GLN A 480 -16.40 -7.04 -6.73
N ILE A 481 -15.08 -6.92 -6.60
CA ILE A 481 -14.26 -5.79 -7.02
C ILE A 481 -13.32 -6.31 -8.12
N ASP A 482 -13.26 -5.61 -9.24
CA ASP A 482 -12.48 -6.00 -10.42
C ASP A 482 -11.28 -5.04 -10.56
N ILE A 483 -10.06 -5.58 -10.50
CA ILE A 483 -8.79 -4.81 -10.50
C ILE A 483 -7.88 -5.28 -11.63
N ARG A 484 -7.41 -4.37 -12.49
CA ARG A 484 -6.35 -4.66 -13.46
C ARG A 484 -4.98 -4.29 -12.86
N THR A 485 -3.96 -5.07 -13.23
CA THR A 485 -2.56 -4.88 -12.82
C THR A 485 -1.61 -5.17 -13.98
N PRO A 486 -0.34 -4.75 -13.90
CA PRO A 486 0.74 -5.40 -14.64
C PRO A 486 0.79 -6.92 -14.37
N ASP A 487 1.38 -7.67 -15.30
CA ASP A 487 1.46 -9.14 -15.22
C ASP A 487 2.37 -9.65 -14.09
N ASP A 488 3.30 -8.83 -13.59
CA ASP A 488 4.22 -9.15 -12.51
C ASP A 488 3.67 -8.83 -11.11
N VAL A 489 2.41 -8.42 -10.99
CA VAL A 489 1.77 -8.04 -9.71
C VAL A 489 0.75 -9.09 -9.28
N GLN A 490 0.85 -9.50 -8.01
CA GLN A 490 -0.08 -10.40 -7.33
C GLN A 490 -0.91 -9.63 -6.29
N LEU A 491 -2.17 -10.01 -6.11
CA LEU A 491 -3.09 -9.41 -5.14
C LEU A 491 -3.41 -10.37 -3.97
N PHE A 492 -3.71 -9.79 -2.82
CA PHE A 492 -4.30 -10.44 -1.65
C PHE A 492 -5.46 -9.58 -1.11
N CYS A 493 -6.36 -10.14 -0.31
CA CYS A 493 -7.52 -9.41 0.22
C CYS A 493 -7.78 -9.75 1.69
N SER A 494 -8.25 -8.76 2.45
CA SER A 494 -8.88 -8.96 3.77
C SER A 494 -10.32 -8.45 3.72
N MET A 495 -11.18 -9.04 4.54
CA MET A 495 -12.51 -8.52 4.83
C MET A 495 -12.70 -8.49 6.33
N GLU A 496 -13.08 -7.33 6.86
CA GLU A 496 -13.20 -7.08 8.29
C GLU A 496 -14.56 -6.48 8.63
N SER A 497 -15.11 -6.82 9.80
CA SER A 497 -16.32 -6.21 10.36
C SER A 497 -16.09 -6.00 11.85
N ASN A 498 -16.46 -4.85 12.41
CA ASN A 498 -16.23 -4.51 13.82
C ASN A 498 -14.75 -4.67 14.29
N LYS A 499 -13.78 -4.52 13.37
CA LYS A 499 -12.33 -4.79 13.53
C LYS A 499 -11.93 -6.28 13.60
N GLU A 500 -12.84 -7.21 13.40
CA GLU A 500 -12.55 -8.66 13.33
C GLU A 500 -12.44 -9.12 11.87
N LYS A 501 -11.42 -9.93 11.57
CA LYS A 501 -11.19 -10.51 10.24
C LYS A 501 -12.15 -11.67 9.99
N ILE A 502 -12.82 -11.65 8.84
CA ILE A 502 -13.80 -12.66 8.45
C ILE A 502 -13.10 -13.84 7.77
N GLU A 503 -12.89 -14.92 8.52
CA GLU A 503 -12.38 -16.18 7.98
C GLU A 503 -13.26 -16.69 6.82
N ASN A 504 -12.59 -17.17 5.75
CA ASN A 504 -13.24 -17.64 4.52
C ASN A 504 -14.25 -16.62 3.95
N GLY A 505 -14.00 -15.33 4.18
CA GLY A 505 -14.82 -14.19 3.77
C GLY A 505 -14.40 -13.53 2.47
N HIS A 506 -13.24 -13.88 1.90
CA HIS A 506 -12.73 -13.34 0.65
C HIS A 506 -12.17 -14.45 -0.26
N LEU A 507 -12.04 -14.16 -1.55
CA LEU A 507 -11.31 -14.96 -2.55
C LEU A 507 -10.68 -14.02 -3.58
N VAL A 508 -9.44 -14.28 -3.98
CA VAL A 508 -8.81 -13.62 -5.13
C VAL A 508 -8.64 -14.66 -6.23
N GLN A 509 -9.07 -14.33 -7.45
CA GLN A 509 -8.84 -15.16 -8.63
C GLN A 509 -8.62 -14.30 -9.87
N TYR A 510 -8.03 -14.88 -10.93
CA TYR A 510 -7.75 -14.16 -12.17
C TYR A 510 -8.75 -14.54 -13.28
N ASP A 511 -9.23 -13.54 -14.00
CA ASP A 511 -10.05 -13.66 -15.21
C ASP A 511 -9.10 -13.63 -16.42
N ASN A 512 -8.74 -14.80 -16.94
CA ASN A 512 -7.77 -14.91 -18.04
C ASN A 512 -8.31 -14.35 -19.38
N GLU A 513 -9.63 -14.30 -19.58
CA GLU A 513 -10.25 -13.72 -20.77
C GLU A 513 -10.18 -12.19 -20.73
N LYS A 514 -10.51 -11.59 -19.58
CA LYS A 514 -10.57 -10.13 -19.40
C LYS A 514 -9.25 -9.51 -18.88
N LYS A 515 -8.26 -10.36 -18.58
CA LYS A 515 -6.92 -10.02 -18.06
C LYS A 515 -6.96 -9.13 -16.82
N MET A 516 -7.77 -9.52 -15.82
CA MET A 516 -7.90 -8.78 -14.57
C MET A 516 -8.22 -9.68 -13.38
N TRP A 517 -7.96 -9.20 -12.17
CA TRP A 517 -8.28 -9.87 -10.93
C TRP A 517 -9.74 -9.64 -10.54
N GLN A 518 -10.38 -10.71 -10.09
CA GLN A 518 -11.68 -10.69 -9.41
C GLN A 518 -11.44 -10.89 -7.91
N CYS A 519 -11.63 -9.83 -7.13
CA CYS A 519 -11.57 -9.85 -5.67
C CYS A 519 -13.00 -10.02 -5.15
N LEU A 520 -13.35 -11.23 -4.70
CA LEU A 520 -14.69 -11.61 -4.25
C LEU A 520 -14.79 -11.53 -2.73
N PHE A 521 -15.92 -11.05 -2.23
CA PHE A 521 -16.15 -10.77 -0.80
C PHE A 521 -17.52 -11.30 -0.36
N SER A 522 -17.56 -12.18 0.63
CA SER A 522 -18.72 -12.98 1.01
C SER A 522 -19.13 -12.72 2.46
N PRO A 523 -19.83 -11.60 2.74
CA PRO A 523 -20.29 -11.24 4.08
C PRO A 523 -21.21 -12.30 4.69
N LYS A 524 -21.22 -12.38 6.02
CA LYS A 524 -21.88 -13.46 6.79
C LYS A 524 -23.19 -13.02 7.45
N GLN A 525 -23.34 -11.72 7.72
CA GLN A 525 -24.43 -11.14 8.49
C GLN A 525 -24.73 -9.70 8.03
N ILE A 526 -25.75 -9.08 8.62
CA ILE A 526 -26.05 -7.65 8.48
C ILE A 526 -24.93 -6.84 9.16
N GLY A 527 -24.48 -5.76 8.53
CA GLY A 527 -23.43 -4.89 9.08
C GLY A 527 -22.57 -4.21 8.00
N LEU A 528 -21.69 -3.33 8.46
CA LEU A 528 -20.68 -2.66 7.63
C LEU A 528 -19.39 -3.49 7.62
N TYR A 529 -18.92 -3.79 6.42
CA TYR A 529 -17.66 -4.49 6.16
C TYR A 529 -16.65 -3.53 5.53
N VAL A 530 -15.37 -3.70 5.90
CA VAL A 530 -14.21 -3.07 5.28
C VAL A 530 -13.51 -4.11 4.41
N LEU A 531 -13.33 -3.79 3.13
CA LEU A 531 -12.73 -4.64 2.11
C LEU A 531 -11.37 -4.04 1.73
N THR A 532 -10.27 -4.68 2.13
CA THR A 532 -8.92 -4.17 1.87
C THR A 532 -8.22 -5.06 0.85
N ILE A 533 -7.77 -4.47 -0.25
CA ILE A 533 -6.96 -5.12 -1.29
C ILE A 533 -5.50 -4.72 -1.09
N PHE A 534 -4.64 -5.73 -1.01
CA PHE A 534 -3.20 -5.62 -0.84
C PHE A 534 -2.49 -6.10 -2.10
N ALA A 535 -1.31 -5.57 -2.39
CA ALA A 535 -0.55 -5.92 -3.58
C ALA A 535 0.96 -6.00 -3.30
N LYS A 536 1.67 -6.77 -4.13
CA LYS A 536 3.14 -6.72 -4.30
C LYS A 536 3.53 -7.31 -5.65
N ARG A 537 4.78 -7.17 -6.09
CA ARG A 537 5.26 -7.89 -7.29
C ARG A 537 5.53 -9.36 -6.97
N LEU A 538 5.66 -10.17 -8.01
CA LEU A 538 6.15 -11.56 -7.94
C LEU A 538 7.62 -11.60 -7.51
N SER A 539 8.41 -10.60 -7.90
CA SER A 539 9.82 -10.44 -7.55
C SER A 539 10.08 -10.08 -6.08
N ASP A 540 9.11 -9.49 -5.39
CA ASP A 540 9.37 -8.75 -4.14
C ASP A 540 9.51 -9.69 -2.93
N PRO A 541 10.70 -9.76 -2.29
CA PRO A 541 10.90 -10.52 -1.07
C PRO A 541 10.31 -9.76 0.12
N GLY A 542 9.04 -10.03 0.42
CA GLY A 542 8.33 -9.37 1.51
C GLY A 542 6.84 -9.68 1.57
N GLU A 543 6.16 -8.97 2.46
CA GLU A 543 4.72 -9.01 2.66
C GLU A 543 3.95 -8.19 1.61
N TYR A 544 2.64 -8.39 1.51
CA TYR A 544 1.76 -7.56 0.69
C TYR A 544 1.46 -6.24 1.41
N THR A 545 1.53 -5.09 0.72
CA THR A 545 1.14 -3.79 1.31
C THR A 545 -0.26 -3.38 0.88
N CYS A 546 -0.98 -2.65 1.75
CA CYS A 546 -2.29 -2.07 1.42
C CYS A 546 -2.20 -1.26 0.13
N ALA A 547 -3.17 -1.42 -0.77
CA ALA A 547 -3.23 -0.70 -2.03
C ALA A 547 -4.54 0.07 -2.21
N VAL A 548 -5.70 -0.56 -1.97
CA VAL A 548 -7.00 0.12 -2.01
C VAL A 548 -8.00 -0.51 -1.03
N GLN A 549 -8.89 0.32 -0.48
CA GLN A 549 -9.92 -0.07 0.47
C GLN A 549 -11.30 0.46 0.07
N PHE A 550 -12.31 -0.39 0.22
CA PHE A 550 -13.72 -0.10 -0.02
C PHE A 550 -14.55 -0.51 1.21
N ASN A 551 -15.72 0.10 1.36
CA ASN A 551 -16.76 -0.34 2.29
C ASN A 551 -17.77 -1.27 1.58
N LEU A 552 -18.48 -2.10 2.35
CA LEU A 552 -19.64 -2.86 1.90
C LEU A 552 -20.70 -2.88 3.02
N ASP A 553 -21.84 -2.24 2.78
CA ASP A 553 -22.94 -2.08 3.74
C ASP A 553 -24.06 -3.09 3.46
N ILE A 554 -24.21 -4.08 4.35
CA ILE A 554 -25.18 -5.18 4.21
C ILE A 554 -26.38 -4.93 5.13
N LYS A 555 -27.49 -4.51 4.53
CA LYS A 555 -28.73 -4.12 5.23
C LYS A 555 -29.73 -5.26 5.45
N THR A 556 -29.54 -6.39 4.77
CA THR A 556 -30.47 -7.54 4.79
C THR A 556 -29.70 -8.87 4.87
N THR A 557 -30.33 -9.89 5.45
CA THR A 557 -29.71 -11.20 5.65
C THR A 557 -29.57 -11.95 4.32
N ILE A 558 -28.33 -12.16 3.88
CA ILE A 558 -28.00 -12.89 2.65
C ILE A 558 -28.24 -14.40 2.87
N LYS A 559 -29.03 -15.02 1.98
CA LYS A 559 -29.29 -16.46 1.96
C LYS A 559 -29.27 -16.99 0.51
N PRO A 560 -28.62 -18.14 0.22
CA PRO A 560 -27.71 -18.85 1.12
C PRO A 560 -26.48 -18.00 1.46
N SER A 561 -25.93 -18.15 2.65
CA SER A 561 -24.62 -17.58 2.97
C SER A 561 -23.52 -18.37 2.26
N LEU A 562 -22.42 -17.69 1.94
CA LEU A 562 -21.27 -18.32 1.29
C LEU A 562 -20.02 -18.16 2.17
N SER A 563 -19.14 -19.16 2.07
CA SER A 563 -17.76 -19.12 2.53
C SER A 563 -16.89 -19.61 1.39
N PHE A 564 -15.79 -18.93 1.10
CA PHE A 564 -14.85 -19.35 0.06
C PHE A 564 -13.87 -20.42 0.60
N PRO A 565 -13.30 -21.28 -0.24
CA PRO A 565 -12.20 -22.15 0.16
C PRO A 565 -10.94 -21.33 0.53
N MET A 566 -10.06 -21.90 1.34
CA MET A 566 -8.80 -21.27 1.72
C MET A 566 -7.79 -21.39 0.57
N THR A 567 -7.22 -20.28 0.11
CA THR A 567 -6.20 -20.23 -0.95
C THR A 567 -4.81 -19.93 -0.39
N TYR A 568 -3.77 -20.44 -1.05
CA TYR A 568 -2.37 -20.28 -0.65
C TYR A 568 -1.61 -19.39 -1.66
N SER A 569 -0.38 -18.97 -1.34
CA SER A 569 0.43 -18.03 -2.15
C SER A 569 0.48 -18.36 -3.65
N ASN A 570 0.60 -19.64 -4.00
CA ASN A 570 0.77 -20.07 -5.39
C ASN A 570 -0.54 -19.95 -6.19
N TRP A 571 -1.70 -19.82 -5.52
CA TRP A 571 -2.99 -19.58 -6.17
C TRP A 571 -3.01 -18.25 -6.94
N THR A 572 -2.53 -17.17 -6.31
CA THR A 572 -2.40 -15.86 -6.96
C THR A 572 -1.10 -15.78 -7.75
N GLY A 573 0.00 -16.39 -7.28
CA GLY A 573 1.23 -16.53 -8.07
C GLY A 573 1.02 -17.12 -9.48
N ASN A 574 0.13 -18.10 -9.62
CA ASN A 574 -0.21 -18.74 -10.90
C ASN A 574 -1.49 -18.19 -11.57
N LYS A 575 -2.09 -17.09 -11.10
CA LYS A 575 -3.33 -16.53 -11.70
C LYS A 575 -4.47 -17.56 -11.85
N CYS A 576 -4.71 -18.34 -10.80
CA CYS A 576 -5.71 -19.42 -10.79
C CYS A 576 -7.18 -18.91 -10.75
N THR A 577 -8.13 -19.79 -11.08
CA THR A 577 -9.57 -19.49 -11.12
C THR A 577 -10.42 -20.67 -10.62
N ILE A 578 -11.45 -20.43 -9.80
CA ILE A 578 -12.46 -21.45 -9.44
C ILE A 578 -13.64 -21.35 -10.40
N PHE A 579 -14.10 -22.50 -10.93
CA PHE A 579 -15.36 -22.60 -11.65
C PHE A 579 -16.45 -23.25 -10.78
N GLU A 580 -16.15 -24.39 -10.16
CA GLU A 580 -17.02 -25.05 -9.17
C GLU A 580 -16.20 -25.97 -8.23
N PRO A 581 -16.63 -26.20 -6.97
CA PRO A 581 -17.63 -25.43 -6.24
C PRO A 581 -17.01 -24.14 -5.68
N LEU A 582 -17.73 -23.02 -5.75
CA LEU A 582 -17.26 -21.76 -5.15
C LEU A 582 -17.36 -21.76 -3.61
N HIS A 583 -18.15 -22.67 -3.04
CA HIS A 583 -18.29 -22.82 -1.59
C HIS A 583 -17.16 -23.69 -1.02
N GLY A 584 -16.41 -23.12 -0.09
CA GLY A 584 -15.30 -23.75 0.64
C GLY A 584 -15.71 -24.82 1.63
N ILE A 585 -17.00 -24.99 1.91
CA ILE A 585 -17.54 -26.05 2.78
C ILE A 585 -18.21 -27.08 1.89
N LEU A 586 -17.71 -28.31 1.92
CA LEU A 586 -18.24 -29.44 1.15
C LEU A 586 -19.07 -30.35 2.05
N LYS A 587 -20.30 -30.67 1.62
CA LYS A 587 -21.16 -31.60 2.35
C LYS A 587 -20.56 -33.01 2.29
N LYS A 588 -20.29 -33.61 3.45
CA LYS A 588 -19.75 -34.97 3.56
C LYS A 588 -20.59 -36.03 2.85
N GLY A 589 -19.94 -37.07 2.33
CA GLY A 589 -20.55 -38.15 1.54
C GLY A 589 -21.16 -37.74 0.20
N SER A 590 -21.26 -36.44 -0.11
CA SER A 590 -21.82 -35.95 -1.38
C SER A 590 -20.84 -36.14 -2.55
N LYS A 591 -21.35 -36.12 -3.79
CA LYS A 591 -20.53 -36.23 -5.00
C LYS A 591 -20.42 -34.87 -5.70
N VAL A 592 -19.30 -34.18 -5.51
CA VAL A 592 -19.04 -32.83 -6.04
C VAL A 592 -18.09 -32.86 -7.24
N THR A 593 -18.24 -31.91 -8.17
CA THR A 593 -17.24 -31.66 -9.22
C THR A 593 -16.29 -30.57 -8.74
N ILE A 594 -15.00 -30.91 -8.62
CA ILE A 594 -13.93 -29.94 -8.47
C ILE A 594 -13.50 -29.48 -9.87
N HIS A 595 -13.62 -28.19 -10.16
CA HIS A 595 -13.36 -27.59 -11.45
C HIS A 595 -12.68 -26.22 -11.28
N CYS A 596 -11.40 -26.13 -11.67
CA CYS A 596 -10.60 -24.92 -11.52
C CYS A 596 -9.49 -24.82 -12.59
N SER A 597 -9.13 -23.59 -12.96
CA SER A 597 -7.93 -23.29 -13.73
C SER A 597 -6.73 -23.16 -12.78
N ILE A 598 -5.67 -23.90 -13.06
CA ILE A 598 -4.35 -23.82 -12.43
C ILE A 598 -3.32 -23.91 -13.58
N PRO A 599 -2.95 -22.79 -14.22
CA PRO A 599 -2.01 -22.80 -15.33
C PRO A 599 -0.55 -22.88 -14.84
N GLY A 600 0.37 -23.22 -15.76
CA GLY A 600 1.82 -23.22 -15.50
C GLY A 600 2.33 -24.37 -14.61
N VAL A 601 1.50 -25.38 -14.32
CA VAL A 601 1.87 -26.57 -13.52
C VAL A 601 1.80 -27.84 -14.37
N ASP A 602 2.70 -28.77 -14.05
CA ASP A 602 2.88 -30.06 -14.73
C ASP A 602 1.82 -31.09 -14.31
N SER A 603 1.60 -31.23 -12.99
CA SER A 603 0.61 -32.17 -12.45
C SER A 603 -0.19 -31.54 -11.30
N VAL A 604 -1.46 -31.95 -11.20
CA VAL A 604 -2.40 -31.55 -10.16
C VAL A 604 -3.06 -32.78 -9.56
N ARG A 605 -3.02 -32.88 -8.22
CA ARG A 605 -3.59 -33.99 -7.45
C ARG A 605 -4.50 -33.49 -6.34
N ILE A 606 -5.58 -34.24 -6.10
CA ILE A 606 -6.53 -34.00 -5.01
C ILE A 606 -6.16 -34.93 -3.83
N ILE A 607 -6.15 -34.38 -2.62
CA ILE A 607 -6.01 -35.13 -1.37
C ILE A 607 -7.31 -34.96 -0.57
N CYS A 608 -7.91 -36.08 -0.17
CA CYS A 608 -9.07 -36.12 0.72
C CYS A 608 -8.65 -36.67 2.08
N SER A 609 -8.74 -35.87 3.14
CA SER A 609 -8.44 -36.29 4.53
C SER A 609 -7.04 -36.93 4.70
N GLY A 610 -6.05 -36.43 3.95
CA GLY A 610 -4.68 -36.96 3.92
C GLY A 610 -4.44 -38.11 2.92
N GLN A 611 -5.50 -38.69 2.33
CA GLN A 611 -5.39 -39.72 1.30
C GLN A 611 -5.32 -39.11 -0.11
N TRP A 612 -4.29 -39.49 -0.87
CA TRP A 612 -4.14 -39.07 -2.26
C TRP A 612 -5.15 -39.82 -3.15
N LEU A 613 -5.91 -39.09 -3.96
CA LEU A 613 -6.65 -39.72 -5.05
C LEU A 613 -5.69 -40.10 -6.19
N SER A 614 -6.04 -41.12 -6.96
CA SER A 614 -5.35 -41.49 -8.22
C SER A 614 -5.23 -40.28 -9.16
N GLU A 615 -4.29 -40.26 -10.10
CA GLU A 615 -4.21 -39.16 -11.08
C GLU A 615 -5.40 -39.15 -12.05
N GLY A 616 -5.63 -38.00 -12.68
CA GLY A 616 -6.69 -37.81 -13.68
C GLY A 616 -7.55 -36.57 -13.45
N GLY A 617 -8.17 -36.10 -14.54
CA GLY A 617 -9.03 -34.91 -14.58
C GLY A 617 -8.30 -33.58 -14.81
N TYR A 618 -6.97 -33.54 -14.81
CA TYR A 618 -6.20 -32.35 -15.17
C TYR A 618 -5.76 -32.42 -16.64
N LYS A 619 -6.06 -31.39 -17.43
CA LYS A 619 -5.66 -31.23 -18.84
C LYS A 619 -5.67 -29.75 -19.23
N ASN A 620 -4.70 -29.32 -20.04
CA ASN A 620 -4.61 -27.96 -20.61
C ASN A 620 -4.75 -26.82 -19.56
N GLY A 621 -4.13 -26.97 -18.38
CA GLY A 621 -4.22 -25.97 -17.30
C GLY A 621 -5.53 -26.00 -16.50
N ILE A 622 -6.45 -26.93 -16.78
CA ILE A 622 -7.75 -27.03 -16.10
C ILE A 622 -7.84 -28.40 -15.40
N LEU A 623 -8.12 -28.38 -14.09
CA LEU A 623 -8.59 -29.56 -13.36
C LEU A 623 -10.12 -29.58 -13.45
N LYS A 624 -10.71 -30.67 -13.94
CA LYS A 624 -12.13 -30.99 -13.82
C LYS A 624 -12.34 -32.45 -13.41
N ARG A 625 -12.80 -32.69 -12.18
CA ARG A 625 -12.94 -34.03 -11.61
C ARG A 625 -14.08 -34.15 -10.63
N LYS A 626 -14.87 -35.21 -10.75
CA LYS A 626 -15.88 -35.59 -9.75
C LYS A 626 -15.24 -36.41 -8.64
N ILE A 627 -15.51 -36.07 -7.39
CA ILE A 627 -15.06 -36.78 -6.19
C ILE A 627 -16.26 -37.12 -5.29
N THR A 628 -16.11 -38.11 -4.41
CA THR A 628 -16.94 -38.23 -3.21
C THR A 628 -16.25 -37.44 -2.10
N VAL A 629 -16.97 -36.56 -1.42
CA VAL A 629 -16.48 -35.82 -0.25
C VAL A 629 -16.31 -36.80 0.92
N PRO A 630 -15.17 -36.81 1.64
CA PRO A 630 -14.96 -37.71 2.78
C PRO A 630 -15.89 -37.39 3.96
N GLU A 631 -15.87 -38.21 5.01
CA GLU A 631 -16.72 -38.02 6.20
C GLU A 631 -16.27 -36.87 7.12
N ASN A 632 -14.98 -36.50 7.07
CA ASN A 632 -14.39 -35.45 7.90
C ASN A 632 -13.10 -34.89 7.28
N GLY A 633 -12.55 -33.83 7.88
CA GLY A 633 -11.26 -33.25 7.48
C GLY A 633 -11.38 -32.22 6.35
N THR A 634 -10.50 -32.32 5.36
CA THR A 634 -10.40 -31.37 4.25
C THR A 634 -10.25 -32.08 2.90
N VAL A 635 -10.60 -31.35 1.84
CA VAL A 635 -10.23 -31.69 0.45
C VAL A 635 -9.26 -30.61 -0.04
N THR A 636 -8.02 -30.98 -0.35
CA THR A 636 -7.03 -30.03 -0.89
C THR A 636 -6.70 -30.33 -2.34
N ILE A 637 -6.47 -29.27 -3.12
CA ILE A 637 -5.92 -29.37 -4.48
C ILE A 637 -4.48 -28.90 -4.41
N ASN A 638 -3.59 -29.73 -4.93
CA ASN A 638 -2.15 -29.60 -4.78
C ASN A 638 -1.52 -29.74 -6.16
N ALA A 639 -0.55 -28.88 -6.49
CA ALA A 639 0.07 -28.86 -7.81
C ALA A 639 1.60 -28.82 -7.72
N ARG A 640 2.24 -29.29 -8.80
CA ARG A 640 3.69 -29.45 -8.97
C ARG A 640 4.14 -28.76 -10.25
N HIS A 641 5.26 -28.03 -10.20
CA HIS A 641 5.90 -27.45 -11.38
C HIS A 641 6.92 -28.44 -11.97
N ALA A 642 7.19 -28.35 -13.28
CA ALA A 642 8.00 -29.34 -14.00
C ALA A 642 9.47 -29.44 -13.52
N ASP A 643 9.97 -28.39 -12.87
CA ASP A 643 11.30 -28.26 -12.28
C ASP A 643 11.46 -28.96 -10.92
N THR A 644 10.37 -29.45 -10.32
CA THR A 644 10.33 -29.88 -8.92
C THR A 644 9.56 -31.18 -8.70
N LEU A 645 9.92 -31.91 -7.64
CA LEU A 645 9.22 -33.13 -7.21
C LEU A 645 8.12 -32.85 -6.17
N THR A 646 8.10 -31.64 -5.61
CA THR A 646 7.22 -31.22 -4.52
C THR A 646 5.84 -30.83 -5.05
N TYR A 647 4.79 -31.31 -4.38
CA TYR A 647 3.44 -30.75 -4.53
C TYR A 647 3.21 -29.70 -3.44
N TRP A 648 2.73 -28.51 -3.82
CA TRP A 648 2.26 -27.50 -2.88
C TRP A 648 0.74 -27.47 -2.84
N THR A 649 0.17 -27.20 -1.67
CA THR A 649 -1.26 -26.88 -1.55
C THR A 649 -1.54 -25.55 -2.23
N TYR A 650 -2.50 -25.53 -3.17
CA TYR A 650 -2.95 -24.30 -3.81
C TYR A 650 -4.25 -23.79 -3.17
N ILE A 651 -5.13 -24.72 -2.79
CA ILE A 651 -6.48 -24.43 -2.29
C ILE A 651 -7.00 -25.58 -1.42
N SER A 652 -7.75 -25.26 -0.36
CA SER A 652 -8.26 -26.18 0.64
C SER A 652 -9.74 -25.91 0.96
N TYR A 653 -10.54 -26.97 0.93
CA TYR A 653 -11.96 -26.97 1.30
C TYR A 653 -12.14 -27.73 2.63
N SER A 654 -13.01 -27.23 3.49
CA SER A 654 -13.47 -27.94 4.70
C SER A 654 -14.64 -28.87 4.40
N VAL A 655 -14.91 -29.79 5.32
CA VAL A 655 -15.96 -30.82 5.20
C VAL A 655 -16.93 -30.73 6.38
N ALA A 656 -18.24 -30.86 6.12
CA ALA A 656 -19.33 -30.81 7.12
C ALA A 656 -20.45 -31.82 6.81
#